data_AF-A0A968SR70-F1
#
_entry.id   AF-A0A968SR70-F1
#
_cell.length_a   1.000
_cell.length_b   1.000
_cell.length_c   1.000
_cell.angle_alpha   90.00
_cell.angle_beta   90.00
_cell.angle_gamma   90.00
#
_symmetry.space_group_name_H-M   'P 1'
#
loop_
_entity.id
_entity.type
_entity.pdbx_description
1 polymer ?
#
loop_
_entity_poly.entity_id
_entity_poly.type
_entity_poly.pdbx_seq_one_letter_code
_entity_poly.pdbx_strand_id
1 'polypeptide(L)'
;PLADAAARPAPLVAADLVRGLHWPAAMPRSLVYAEPDGQPLRLDLYQPPVSSAAAPAVIVIHGGSWQSGDSAQLASLNSYLAEHGYVVAAINYRFSPQHVWPAARDDVLAAIAYLKTNAAEFGLDPERLVLLGRSAGGQLALATAYGSADPAIRGVVSFYAPTDLLYGYENPSNPLVIDSRGTLEAYLAGTPASAEAAYMAASAALLVNENTPPTLIFHGDRDELVRVRHAEILSERLSAAGRSHLFVRLPWATHGFDFNFGGPGGQISTYAIEHFFGGGSSVRIQDSGFRSRTAAALNCHVTPSAATLGWKVLYLNRVSALTPTPLCFQSRIGASGSTGTRYLPPARTPPARNPLPGKGMQRKTMQHHVDGSHITDHTSRISGILNPESGILNPESGIPNAPMNILLIHTGGTIGMCRQDDGSYAPAPGYLAALMAAMPELRAAQIPQYTIHEHAPLLDSANMTPSDWNGIAAVIAAHYNDYDGFVVLHGTDTMAYTASALAFMLRNLRKPVLLTGSQIPLCELRSDGRDNLITALIVAARYRLPEVCLLFGDCLLRGCRATKLSATGFDAFESPNFPVLGSFGIHIEIAERLLLPMPAADAPLAVQTIDPELAVGALRLFPGISARLIARVLEPLSGLVLEAYGAGNAPANDGALLDVLAAATARGVVIVVCTQCVRGGVDLSTYATGAALARAGAISGFDMTAEAALAKLRYLFSAGYSSAQARRLMQQDLRGELSGRRQE
;
A
#
# COMPACT_ATOMS: atom_id res chain seq x y z
N PRO A 1 -34.13 -19.53 8.15
CA PRO A 1 -34.59 -18.17 8.52
C PRO A 1 -33.54 -17.50 9.41
N LEU A 2 -32.93 -16.41 8.92
CA LEU A 2 -31.98 -15.60 9.69
C LEU A 2 -32.76 -14.51 10.45
N ALA A 3 -32.26 -14.08 11.60
CA ALA A 3 -32.94 -13.13 12.48
C ALA A 3 -32.39 -11.70 12.30
N ASP A 4 -33.26 -10.79 11.88
CA ASP A 4 -33.32 -9.33 12.13
C ASP A 4 -32.06 -8.45 12.13
N ALA A 5 -30.89 -8.93 11.67
CA ALA A 5 -29.82 -8.08 11.16
C ALA A 5 -30.23 -7.56 9.77
N ALA A 6 -30.66 -6.29 9.71
CA ALA A 6 -31.13 -5.67 8.47
C ALA A 6 -29.95 -5.37 7.52
N ALA A 7 -29.79 -6.21 6.49
CA ALA A 7 -28.79 -6.03 5.42
C ALA A 7 -28.81 -4.62 4.82
N ARG A 8 -27.64 -4.13 4.37
CA ARG A 8 -27.44 -2.73 4.00
C ARG A 8 -28.46 -2.27 2.95
N PRO A 9 -29.13 -1.12 3.15
CA PRO A 9 -30.25 -0.70 2.29
C PRO A 9 -29.81 -0.22 0.89
N ALA A 10 -28.49 -0.03 0.68
CA ALA A 10 -27.91 0.34 -0.60
C ALA A 10 -26.45 -0.14 -0.69
N PRO A 11 -25.93 -0.41 -1.91
CA PRO A 11 -24.53 -0.78 -2.12
C PRO A 11 -23.53 0.34 -1.81
N LEU A 12 -24.00 1.58 -1.71
CA LEU A 12 -23.18 2.72 -1.31
C LEU A 12 -24.05 3.74 -0.56
N VAL A 13 -23.59 4.16 0.61
CA VAL A 13 -24.25 5.17 1.45
C VAL A 13 -23.28 6.33 1.64
N ALA A 14 -23.65 7.51 1.14
CA ALA A 14 -22.79 8.68 1.13
C ALA A 14 -22.47 9.23 2.53
N ALA A 15 -23.30 8.94 3.54
CA ALA A 15 -23.02 9.27 4.94
C ALA A 15 -21.89 8.39 5.51
N ASP A 16 -21.92 7.09 5.23
CA ASP A 16 -20.93 6.10 5.67
C ASP A 16 -19.54 6.38 5.08
N LEU A 17 -19.46 6.98 3.89
CA LEU A 17 -18.20 7.47 3.29
C LEU A 17 -17.53 8.60 4.09
N VAL A 18 -18.29 9.32 4.94
CA VAL A 18 -17.81 10.47 5.73
C VAL A 18 -17.70 10.11 7.21
N ARG A 19 -18.55 9.21 7.71
CA ARG A 19 -18.59 8.76 9.11
C ARG A 19 -17.78 7.48 9.38
N GLY A 20 -17.45 6.74 8.32
CA GLY A 20 -17.06 5.34 8.43
C GLY A 20 -18.28 4.43 8.63
N LEU A 21 -18.03 3.13 8.62
CA LEU A 21 -19.01 2.13 9.06
C LEU A 21 -18.79 1.89 10.56
N HIS A 22 -19.78 2.23 11.38
CA HIS A 22 -19.75 1.99 12.82
C HIS A 22 -20.35 0.61 13.15
N TRP A 23 -19.54 -0.27 13.74
CA TRP A 23 -19.91 -1.57 14.30
C TRP A 23 -18.91 -1.90 15.43
N PRO A 24 -19.27 -2.72 16.43
CA PRO A 24 -18.35 -3.10 17.50
C PRO A 24 -17.14 -3.87 16.97
N ALA A 25 -15.93 -3.48 17.38
CA ALA A 25 -14.74 -4.27 17.13
C ALA A 25 -14.77 -5.55 17.98
N ALA A 26 -15.24 -6.65 17.40
CA ALA A 26 -15.25 -7.95 18.05
C ALA A 26 -13.81 -8.43 18.28
N MET A 27 -13.42 -8.63 19.54
CA MET A 27 -12.09 -9.15 19.88
C MET A 27 -12.00 -10.65 19.56
N PRO A 28 -11.09 -11.09 18.69
CA PRO A 28 -10.97 -12.50 18.35
C PRO A 28 -10.30 -13.31 19.46
N ARG A 29 -10.62 -14.61 19.50
CA ARG A 29 -9.86 -15.61 20.24
C ARG A 29 -8.86 -16.29 19.30
N SER A 30 -7.57 -15.99 19.45
CA SER A 30 -6.52 -16.65 18.68
C SER A 30 -6.31 -18.10 19.17
N LEU A 31 -6.37 -19.06 18.26
CA LEU A 31 -6.26 -20.50 18.52
C LEU A 31 -5.21 -21.13 17.61
N VAL A 32 -4.51 -22.18 18.06
CA VAL A 32 -3.72 -23.06 17.17
C VAL A 32 -4.66 -24.13 16.63
N TYR A 33 -4.66 -24.32 15.29
CA TYR A 33 -5.56 -25.24 14.62
C TYR A 33 -4.85 -26.46 14.00
N ALA A 34 -3.55 -26.34 13.71
CA ALA A 34 -2.70 -27.41 13.21
C ALA A 34 -1.23 -27.12 13.54
N GLU A 35 -0.39 -28.15 13.62
CA GLU A 35 1.06 -28.02 13.83
C GLU A 35 1.87 -28.81 12.78
N PRO A 36 1.65 -28.59 11.46
CA PRO A 36 2.38 -29.31 10.42
C PRO A 36 3.89 -29.03 10.53
N ASP A 37 4.70 -30.09 10.41
CA ASP A 37 6.16 -30.04 10.52
C ASP A 37 6.69 -29.42 11.84
N GLY A 38 5.84 -29.34 12.88
CA GLY A 38 6.14 -28.68 14.15
C GLY A 38 5.94 -27.15 14.15
N GLN A 39 5.41 -26.57 13.07
CA GLN A 39 5.08 -25.15 12.97
C GLN A 39 3.62 -24.89 13.38
N PRO A 40 3.34 -24.19 14.49
CA PRO A 40 1.97 -23.97 14.95
C PRO A 40 1.23 -22.92 14.09
N LEU A 41 0.22 -23.36 13.35
CA LEU A 41 -0.65 -22.52 12.53
C LEU A 41 -1.84 -22.02 13.35
N ARG A 42 -2.12 -20.72 13.22
CA ARG A 42 -3.08 -20.00 14.05
C ARG A 42 -4.27 -19.50 13.26
N LEU A 43 -5.43 -19.46 13.91
CA LEU A 43 -6.61 -18.75 13.44
C LEU A 43 -7.12 -17.79 14.52
N ASP A 44 -7.71 -16.69 14.07
CA ASP A 44 -8.44 -15.73 14.90
C ASP A 44 -9.93 -15.99 14.77
N LEU A 45 -10.54 -16.46 15.86
CA LEU A 45 -11.96 -16.82 15.92
C LEU A 45 -12.78 -15.64 16.45
N TYR A 46 -13.64 -15.07 15.60
CA TYR A 46 -14.64 -14.07 15.95
C TYR A 46 -16.00 -14.78 16.06
N GLN A 47 -16.70 -14.60 17.18
CA GLN A 47 -17.98 -15.26 17.44
C GLN A 47 -19.11 -14.22 17.59
N PRO A 48 -20.35 -14.54 17.22
CA PRO A 48 -21.47 -13.60 17.32
C PRO A 48 -21.81 -13.29 18.79
N PRO A 49 -22.13 -12.03 19.14
CA PRO A 49 -22.32 -11.61 20.54
C PRO A 49 -23.55 -12.26 21.22
N VAL A 50 -24.52 -12.73 20.43
CA VAL A 50 -25.66 -13.53 20.89
C VAL A 50 -25.95 -14.62 19.86
N SER A 51 -25.88 -15.89 20.26
CA SER A 51 -26.50 -16.98 19.50
C SER A 51 -27.04 -18.08 20.42
N SER A 52 -28.22 -18.60 20.07
CA SER A 52 -28.84 -19.78 20.68
C SER A 52 -28.90 -20.98 19.72
N ALA A 53 -28.24 -20.89 18.57
CA ALA A 53 -28.22 -21.90 17.52
C ALA A 53 -26.86 -21.97 16.82
N ALA A 54 -26.59 -23.08 16.12
CA ALA A 54 -25.37 -23.23 15.32
C ALA A 54 -25.31 -22.18 14.20
N ALA A 55 -24.32 -21.30 14.24
CA ALA A 55 -24.13 -20.20 13.31
C ALA A 55 -23.40 -20.65 12.03
N PRO A 56 -23.75 -20.15 10.83
CA PRO A 56 -22.96 -20.41 9.63
C PRO A 56 -21.54 -19.83 9.80
N ALA A 57 -20.53 -20.51 9.25
CA ALA A 57 -19.13 -20.13 9.43
C ALA A 57 -18.52 -19.51 8.17
N VAL A 58 -17.67 -18.49 8.32
CA VAL A 58 -16.88 -17.89 7.24
C VAL A 58 -15.39 -18.06 7.55
N ILE A 59 -14.68 -18.77 6.68
CA ILE A 59 -13.24 -19.01 6.80
C ILE A 59 -12.53 -17.99 5.92
N VAL A 60 -11.74 -17.11 6.55
CA VAL A 60 -11.15 -15.93 5.92
C VAL A 60 -9.65 -16.15 5.70
N ILE A 61 -9.21 -16.02 4.45
CA ILE A 61 -7.86 -16.35 4.00
C ILE A 61 -7.19 -15.09 3.43
N HIS A 62 -6.10 -14.66 4.03
CA HIS A 62 -5.44 -13.40 3.71
C HIS A 62 -4.67 -13.43 2.38
N GLY A 63 -4.53 -12.26 1.76
CA GLY A 63 -3.60 -12.03 0.64
C GLY A 63 -2.16 -11.84 1.12
N GLY A 64 -1.24 -11.72 0.17
CA GLY A 64 0.21 -11.53 0.43
C GLY A 64 1.11 -12.42 -0.43
N SER A 65 0.73 -12.64 -1.70
CA SER A 65 1.52 -13.39 -2.70
C SER A 65 1.99 -14.79 -2.27
N TRP A 66 1.24 -15.45 -1.37
CA TRP A 66 1.62 -16.72 -0.71
C TRP A 66 2.96 -16.68 0.05
N GLN A 67 3.45 -15.48 0.37
CA GLN A 67 4.77 -15.20 0.96
C GLN A 67 4.69 -14.38 2.26
N SER A 68 3.53 -13.77 2.54
CA SER A 68 3.32 -12.83 3.65
C SER A 68 1.82 -12.66 4.00
N GLY A 69 1.55 -11.85 5.03
CA GLY A 69 0.21 -11.52 5.53
C GLY A 69 -0.17 -12.29 6.79
N ASP A 70 -1.35 -12.00 7.34
CA ASP A 70 -1.86 -12.63 8.57
C ASP A 70 -3.39 -12.64 8.67
N SER A 71 -3.92 -13.29 9.70
CA SER A 71 -5.35 -13.37 10.04
C SER A 71 -6.00 -12.03 10.44
N ALA A 72 -5.23 -10.99 10.75
CA ALA A 72 -5.75 -9.66 11.09
C ALA A 72 -6.06 -8.79 9.86
N GLN A 73 -5.54 -9.13 8.67
CA GLN A 73 -5.70 -8.36 7.42
C GLN A 73 -7.16 -8.01 7.02
N LEU A 74 -8.16 -8.73 7.55
CA LEU A 74 -9.59 -8.48 7.32
C LEU A 74 -10.41 -8.22 8.60
N ALA A 75 -9.76 -7.90 9.74
CA ALA A 75 -10.42 -7.76 11.04
C ALA A 75 -11.71 -6.94 11.03
N SER A 76 -11.82 -5.88 10.21
CA SER A 76 -13.05 -5.09 10.07
C SER A 76 -14.22 -5.87 9.45
N LEU A 77 -14.00 -6.60 8.35
CA LEU A 77 -15.02 -7.46 7.76
C LEU A 77 -15.33 -8.66 8.67
N ASN A 78 -14.33 -9.18 9.37
CA ASN A 78 -14.49 -10.28 10.33
C ASN A 78 -15.41 -9.89 11.49
N SER A 79 -15.16 -8.74 12.12
CA SER A 79 -16.04 -8.19 13.17
C SER A 79 -17.44 -7.89 12.63
N TYR A 80 -17.56 -7.27 11.45
CA TYR A 80 -18.86 -7.01 10.82
C TYR A 80 -19.67 -8.29 10.63
N LEU A 81 -19.06 -9.35 10.09
CA LEU A 81 -19.73 -10.64 9.88
C LEU A 81 -20.06 -11.35 11.21
N ALA A 82 -19.21 -11.23 12.23
CA ALA A 82 -19.51 -11.75 13.57
C ALA A 82 -20.76 -11.09 14.17
N GLU A 83 -20.85 -9.76 14.13
CA GLU A 83 -22.02 -9.00 14.58
C GLU A 83 -23.30 -9.33 13.77
N HIS A 84 -23.15 -9.77 12.51
CA HIS A 84 -24.27 -10.23 11.65
C HIS A 84 -24.58 -11.74 11.78
N GLY A 85 -24.09 -12.41 12.83
CA GLY A 85 -24.52 -13.77 13.18
C GLY A 85 -23.71 -14.91 12.54
N TYR A 86 -22.52 -14.63 12.02
CA TYR A 86 -21.59 -15.63 11.48
C TYR A 86 -20.48 -15.95 12.49
N VAL A 87 -19.96 -17.18 12.51
CA VAL A 87 -18.68 -17.46 13.18
C VAL A 87 -17.57 -17.28 12.15
N VAL A 88 -16.65 -16.34 12.39
CA VAL A 88 -15.57 -16.03 11.44
C VAL A 88 -14.26 -16.59 11.97
N ALA A 89 -13.58 -17.39 11.15
CA ALA A 89 -12.26 -17.93 11.45
C ALA A 89 -11.28 -17.40 10.40
N ALA A 90 -10.49 -16.39 10.76
CA ALA A 90 -9.44 -15.86 9.89
C ALA A 90 -8.15 -16.65 10.13
N ILE A 91 -7.54 -17.22 9.09
CA ILE A 91 -6.49 -18.24 9.24
C ILE A 91 -5.14 -17.78 8.68
N ASN A 92 -4.05 -18.21 9.32
CA ASN A 92 -2.68 -18.10 8.83
C ASN A 92 -2.25 -19.44 8.23
N TYR A 93 -1.61 -19.43 7.06
CA TYR A 93 -1.13 -20.61 6.34
C TYR A 93 0.38 -20.54 6.12
N ARG A 94 1.03 -21.65 5.74
CA ARG A 94 2.48 -21.67 5.49
C ARG A 94 2.85 -21.01 4.17
N PHE A 95 3.99 -20.32 4.16
CA PHE A 95 4.43 -19.49 3.04
C PHE A 95 5.45 -20.18 2.12
N SER A 96 5.36 -19.85 0.85
CA SER A 96 6.38 -20.13 -0.16
C SER A 96 7.55 -19.13 -0.03
N PRO A 97 8.77 -19.44 -0.51
CA PRO A 97 9.18 -20.69 -1.16
C PRO A 97 9.41 -21.87 -0.21
N GLN A 98 9.40 -21.68 1.12
CA GLN A 98 9.66 -22.74 2.09
C GLN A 98 8.62 -23.86 2.03
N HIS A 99 7.35 -23.49 1.86
CA HIS A 99 6.20 -24.39 1.74
C HIS A 99 5.45 -24.11 0.44
N VAL A 100 5.87 -24.81 -0.62
CA VAL A 100 5.26 -24.77 -1.95
C VAL A 100 3.87 -25.43 -1.99
N TRP A 101 3.11 -25.20 -3.05
CA TRP A 101 1.86 -25.90 -3.32
C TRP A 101 2.03 -27.44 -3.25
N PRO A 102 1.14 -28.19 -2.58
CA PRO A 102 -0.17 -27.77 -2.06
C PRO A 102 -0.21 -27.29 -0.60
N ALA A 103 0.94 -27.11 0.08
CA ALA A 103 0.99 -26.92 1.55
C ALA A 103 0.00 -25.88 2.09
N ALA A 104 0.00 -24.66 1.54
CA ALA A 104 -0.92 -23.59 1.95
C ALA A 104 -2.41 -23.93 1.75
N ARG A 105 -2.76 -24.80 0.81
CA ARG A 105 -4.14 -25.29 0.58
C ARG A 105 -4.50 -26.43 1.51
N ASP A 106 -3.55 -27.31 1.83
CA ASP A 106 -3.73 -28.35 2.83
C ASP A 106 -3.87 -27.75 4.24
N ASP A 107 -3.21 -26.61 4.50
CA ASP A 107 -3.40 -25.81 5.71
C ASP A 107 -4.83 -25.21 5.81
N VAL A 108 -5.47 -24.85 4.69
CA VAL A 108 -6.90 -24.46 4.66
C VAL A 108 -7.80 -25.65 4.95
N LEU A 109 -7.49 -26.83 4.41
CA LEU A 109 -8.23 -28.06 4.72
C LEU A 109 -8.10 -28.47 6.20
N ALA A 110 -6.92 -28.31 6.79
CA ALA A 110 -6.71 -28.52 8.21
C ALA A 110 -7.53 -27.54 9.07
N ALA A 111 -7.66 -26.27 8.66
CA ALA A 111 -8.56 -25.33 9.33
C ALA A 111 -10.04 -25.73 9.21
N ILE A 112 -10.50 -26.15 8.03
CA ILE A 112 -11.86 -26.67 7.82
C ILE A 112 -12.12 -27.88 8.73
N ALA A 113 -11.19 -28.83 8.80
CA ALA A 113 -11.30 -30.00 9.66
C ALA A 113 -11.34 -29.63 11.14
N TYR A 114 -10.45 -28.75 11.61
CA TYR A 114 -10.43 -28.25 12.98
C TYR A 114 -11.74 -27.55 13.39
N LEU A 115 -12.29 -26.71 12.50
CA LEU A 115 -13.57 -26.02 12.74
C LEU A 115 -14.75 -26.99 12.75
N LYS A 116 -14.76 -28.01 11.88
CA LYS A 116 -15.78 -29.08 11.88
C LYS A 116 -15.70 -29.94 13.15
N THR A 117 -14.50 -30.33 13.59
CA THR A 117 -14.29 -31.12 14.82
C THR A 117 -14.73 -30.38 16.07
N ASN A 118 -14.41 -29.09 16.18
CA ASN A 118 -14.71 -28.27 17.37
C ASN A 118 -16.00 -27.45 17.24
N ALA A 119 -16.87 -27.78 16.26
CA ALA A 119 -18.03 -26.98 15.89
C ALA A 119 -18.97 -26.64 17.06
N ALA A 120 -19.18 -27.60 17.96
CA ALA A 120 -20.00 -27.43 19.16
C ALA A 120 -19.41 -26.49 20.21
N GLU A 121 -18.08 -26.37 20.32
CA GLU A 121 -17.43 -25.40 21.21
C GLU A 121 -17.53 -23.99 20.62
N PHE A 122 -17.34 -23.87 19.30
CA PHE A 122 -17.33 -22.58 18.61
C PHE A 122 -18.73 -22.04 18.29
N GLY A 123 -19.78 -22.84 18.54
CA GLY A 123 -21.17 -22.48 18.25
C GLY A 123 -21.49 -22.41 16.76
N LEU A 124 -20.70 -23.08 15.91
CA LEU A 124 -20.86 -23.05 14.45
C LEU A 124 -21.56 -24.28 13.89
N ASP A 125 -22.11 -24.16 12.70
CA ASP A 125 -22.70 -25.24 11.91
C ASP A 125 -21.65 -25.81 10.94
N PRO A 126 -21.21 -27.07 11.11
CA PRO A 126 -20.15 -27.66 10.30
C PRO A 126 -20.57 -27.88 8.85
N GLU A 127 -21.87 -27.85 8.53
CA GLU A 127 -22.43 -28.05 7.18
C GLU A 127 -22.79 -26.72 6.49
N ARG A 128 -22.51 -25.57 7.11
CA ARG A 128 -22.76 -24.23 6.54
C ARG A 128 -21.51 -23.35 6.57
N LEU A 129 -20.51 -23.75 5.78
CA LEU A 129 -19.24 -23.03 5.61
C LEU A 129 -19.23 -22.15 4.36
N VAL A 130 -18.50 -21.04 4.40
CA VAL A 130 -18.10 -20.22 3.26
C VAL A 130 -16.60 -20.01 3.31
N LEU A 131 -15.89 -20.12 2.17
CA LEU A 131 -14.49 -19.68 2.08
C LEU A 131 -14.45 -18.26 1.49
N LEU A 132 -13.74 -17.34 2.14
CA LEU A 132 -13.56 -15.96 1.68
C LEU A 132 -12.06 -15.64 1.62
N GLY A 133 -11.59 -15.00 0.55
CA GLY A 133 -10.18 -14.63 0.47
C GLY A 133 -9.83 -13.55 -0.56
N ARG A 134 -8.65 -12.94 -0.35
CA ARG A 134 -8.11 -11.82 -1.14
C ARG A 134 -6.84 -12.23 -1.86
N SER A 135 -6.68 -11.88 -3.14
CA SER A 135 -5.48 -12.17 -3.94
C SER A 135 -5.08 -13.66 -3.83
N ALA A 136 -3.86 -13.94 -3.38
CA ALA A 136 -3.36 -15.27 -2.99
C ALA A 136 -4.37 -16.09 -2.13
N GLY A 137 -4.90 -15.52 -1.05
CA GLY A 137 -5.91 -16.18 -0.22
C GLY A 137 -7.25 -16.40 -0.93
N GLY A 138 -7.57 -15.57 -1.93
CA GLY A 138 -8.73 -15.76 -2.80
C GLY A 138 -8.54 -16.90 -3.81
N GLN A 139 -7.30 -17.14 -4.26
CA GLN A 139 -6.93 -18.34 -5.02
C GLN A 139 -6.99 -19.59 -4.14
N LEU A 140 -6.47 -19.53 -2.91
CA LEU A 140 -6.57 -20.63 -1.94
C LEU A 140 -8.05 -20.98 -1.64
N ALA A 141 -8.91 -19.98 -1.40
CA ALA A 141 -10.34 -20.17 -1.18
C ALA A 141 -11.01 -20.92 -2.36
N LEU A 142 -10.76 -20.48 -3.59
CA LEU A 142 -11.32 -21.10 -4.79
C LEU A 142 -10.75 -22.52 -5.03
N ALA A 143 -9.43 -22.69 -4.98
CA ALA A 143 -8.79 -23.98 -5.28
C ALA A 143 -9.10 -25.05 -4.21
N THR A 144 -9.17 -24.67 -2.94
CA THR A 144 -9.61 -25.56 -1.86
C THR A 144 -11.07 -25.97 -2.04
N ALA A 145 -11.98 -25.02 -2.26
CA ALA A 145 -13.40 -25.33 -2.41
C ALA A 145 -13.71 -26.19 -3.64
N TYR A 146 -13.07 -25.89 -4.78
CA TYR A 146 -13.36 -26.59 -6.03
C TYR A 146 -12.65 -27.95 -6.10
N GLY A 147 -11.47 -28.06 -5.50
CA GLY A 147 -10.66 -29.29 -5.45
C GLY A 147 -10.95 -30.22 -4.26
N SER A 148 -11.81 -29.85 -3.31
CA SER A 148 -12.29 -30.75 -2.24
C SER A 148 -13.68 -31.33 -2.50
N ALA A 149 -14.53 -30.60 -3.24
CA ALA A 149 -15.95 -30.91 -3.43
C ALA A 149 -16.73 -31.13 -2.11
N ASP A 150 -16.29 -30.52 -1.00
CA ASP A 150 -16.92 -30.63 0.31
C ASP A 150 -18.32 -29.97 0.30
N PRO A 151 -19.42 -30.72 0.50
CA PRO A 151 -20.79 -30.20 0.37
C PRO A 151 -21.16 -29.16 1.44
N ALA A 152 -20.40 -29.11 2.55
CA ALA A 152 -20.53 -28.09 3.58
C ALA A 152 -20.08 -26.69 3.11
N ILE A 153 -19.26 -26.60 2.05
CA ILE A 153 -18.87 -25.32 1.45
C ILE A 153 -20.04 -24.82 0.61
N ARG A 154 -20.88 -23.99 1.24
CA ARG A 154 -22.12 -23.45 0.65
C ARG A 154 -21.87 -22.32 -0.35
N GLY A 155 -20.69 -21.72 -0.32
CA GLY A 155 -20.25 -20.72 -1.29
C GLY A 155 -18.79 -20.30 -1.12
N VAL A 156 -18.28 -19.56 -2.10
CA VAL A 156 -16.95 -18.94 -2.07
C VAL A 156 -17.06 -17.46 -2.39
N VAL A 157 -16.29 -16.62 -1.70
CA VAL A 157 -16.16 -15.18 -1.95
C VAL A 157 -14.71 -14.87 -2.31
N SER A 158 -14.48 -14.41 -3.54
CA SER A 158 -13.14 -14.18 -4.09
C SER A 158 -12.93 -12.71 -4.44
N PHE A 159 -11.94 -12.08 -3.80
CA PHE A 159 -11.48 -10.73 -4.10
C PHE A 159 -10.20 -10.80 -4.94
N TYR A 160 -10.29 -10.35 -6.20
CA TYR A 160 -9.18 -10.14 -7.14
C TYR A 160 -8.13 -11.26 -7.19
N ALA A 161 -8.60 -12.52 -7.13
CA ALA A 161 -7.75 -13.69 -7.09
C ALA A 161 -7.12 -14.01 -8.47
N PRO A 162 -5.88 -14.53 -8.50
CA PRO A 162 -5.33 -15.17 -9.69
C PRO A 162 -5.97 -16.57 -9.83
N THR A 163 -6.98 -16.68 -10.70
CA THR A 163 -7.85 -17.87 -10.85
C THR A 163 -7.28 -18.96 -11.77
N ASP A 164 -6.30 -18.58 -12.59
CA ASP A 164 -5.68 -19.37 -13.66
C ASP A 164 -4.21 -18.99 -13.68
N LEU A 165 -3.38 -19.82 -13.05
CA LEU A 165 -1.96 -19.52 -12.81
C LEU A 165 -1.11 -19.79 -14.05
N LEU A 166 -1.60 -20.63 -14.97
CA LEU A 166 -0.97 -20.82 -16.28
C LEU A 166 -1.11 -19.55 -17.11
N TYR A 167 -2.34 -19.01 -17.23
CA TYR A 167 -2.57 -17.72 -17.88
C TYR A 167 -1.73 -16.60 -17.25
N GLY A 168 -1.64 -16.55 -15.91
CA GLY A 168 -0.86 -15.55 -15.18
C GLY A 168 0.66 -15.65 -15.39
N TYR A 169 1.20 -16.85 -15.59
CA TYR A 169 2.61 -17.04 -15.91
C TYR A 169 2.93 -16.70 -17.38
N GLU A 170 2.07 -17.11 -18.32
CA GLU A 170 2.21 -16.77 -19.74
C GLU A 170 2.09 -15.26 -19.96
N ASN A 171 1.15 -14.63 -19.26
CA ASN A 171 0.81 -13.21 -19.33
C ASN A 171 1.15 -12.53 -17.99
N PRO A 172 2.44 -12.36 -17.63
CA PRO A 172 2.83 -11.77 -16.35
C PRO A 172 2.40 -10.30 -16.28
N SER A 173 2.27 -9.78 -15.07
CA SER A 173 2.12 -8.35 -14.80
C SER A 173 3.42 -7.59 -15.09
N ASN A 174 3.42 -6.26 -14.94
CA ASN A 174 4.65 -5.48 -15.10
C ASN A 174 5.64 -5.85 -13.97
N PRO A 175 6.89 -6.28 -14.24
CA PRO A 175 7.84 -6.64 -13.18
C PRO A 175 8.25 -5.47 -12.26
N LEU A 176 7.98 -4.22 -12.67
CA LEU A 176 8.10 -3.03 -11.80
C LEU A 176 6.94 -2.87 -10.80
N VAL A 177 5.92 -3.73 -10.88
CA VAL A 177 4.73 -3.78 -10.01
C VAL A 177 4.71 -5.09 -9.23
N ILE A 178 4.91 -6.23 -9.92
CA ILE A 178 5.13 -7.56 -9.32
C ILE A 178 5.78 -8.48 -10.36
N ASP A 179 6.82 -9.23 -9.95
CA ASP A 179 7.30 -10.36 -10.77
C ASP A 179 6.37 -11.56 -10.63
N SER A 180 5.32 -11.60 -11.44
CA SER A 180 4.37 -12.71 -11.47
C SER A 180 5.03 -14.06 -11.75
N ARG A 181 6.19 -14.12 -12.44
CA ARG A 181 6.85 -15.40 -12.73
C ARG A 181 7.66 -15.87 -11.54
N GLY A 182 8.55 -15.05 -10.99
CA GLY A 182 9.27 -15.38 -9.76
C GLY A 182 8.34 -15.75 -8.60
N THR A 183 7.23 -15.04 -8.42
CA THR A 183 6.20 -15.39 -7.41
C THR A 183 5.56 -16.76 -7.69
N LEU A 184 5.16 -17.06 -8.93
CA LEU A 184 4.52 -18.35 -9.26
C LEU A 184 5.50 -19.52 -9.25
N GLU A 185 6.76 -19.31 -9.67
CA GLU A 185 7.82 -20.33 -9.60
C GLU A 185 8.18 -20.67 -8.15
N ALA A 186 8.28 -19.65 -7.28
CA ALA A 186 8.46 -19.84 -5.84
C ALA A 186 7.28 -20.57 -5.18
N TYR A 187 6.04 -20.31 -5.61
CA TYR A 187 4.83 -20.94 -5.06
C TYR A 187 4.60 -22.36 -5.56
N LEU A 188 4.90 -22.65 -6.83
CA LEU A 188 4.55 -23.90 -7.52
C LEU A 188 5.75 -24.82 -7.78
N ALA A 189 6.91 -24.53 -7.17
CA ALA A 189 8.18 -25.25 -7.35
C ALA A 189 8.70 -25.28 -8.81
N GLY A 190 8.50 -24.19 -9.55
CA GLY A 190 9.10 -23.96 -10.86
C GLY A 190 8.13 -23.48 -11.94
N THR A 191 8.57 -23.57 -13.20
CA THR A 191 7.83 -23.13 -14.39
C THR A 191 6.65 -24.07 -14.73
N PRO A 192 5.68 -23.66 -15.56
CA PRO A 192 4.63 -24.55 -16.07
C PRO A 192 5.17 -25.79 -16.80
N ALA A 193 6.34 -25.71 -17.44
CA ALA A 193 6.94 -26.83 -18.16
C ALA A 193 7.61 -27.86 -17.23
N SER A 194 7.96 -27.47 -15.99
CA SER A 194 8.56 -28.35 -14.98
C SER A 194 7.58 -28.78 -13.90
N ALA A 195 6.51 -28.02 -13.68
CA ALA A 195 5.55 -28.19 -12.59
C ALA A 195 4.09 -28.17 -13.06
N GLU A 196 3.80 -28.59 -14.30
CA GLU A 196 2.47 -28.55 -14.95
C GLU A 196 1.33 -28.98 -14.02
N ALA A 197 1.48 -30.12 -13.33
CA ALA A 197 0.48 -30.64 -12.40
C ALA A 197 0.16 -29.68 -11.23
N ALA A 198 1.13 -28.91 -10.73
CA ALA A 198 0.91 -27.91 -9.70
C ALA A 198 0.14 -26.70 -10.26
N TYR A 199 0.52 -26.19 -11.44
CA TYR A 199 -0.23 -25.11 -12.12
C TYR A 199 -1.68 -25.52 -12.40
N MET A 200 -1.90 -26.74 -12.89
CA MET A 200 -3.24 -27.27 -13.15
C MET A 200 -4.07 -27.42 -11.87
N ALA A 201 -3.48 -27.98 -10.79
CA ALA A 201 -4.18 -28.18 -9.52
C ALA A 201 -4.45 -26.89 -8.74
N ALA A 202 -3.60 -25.87 -8.88
CA ALA A 202 -3.75 -24.57 -8.22
C ALA A 202 -4.68 -23.59 -8.98
N SER A 203 -4.95 -23.85 -10.27
CA SER A 203 -5.77 -22.99 -11.13
C SER A 203 -7.25 -23.33 -11.02
N ALA A 204 -7.97 -22.68 -10.11
CA ALA A 204 -9.39 -22.93 -9.88
C ALA A 204 -10.29 -22.82 -11.12
N ALA A 205 -9.94 -21.99 -12.11
CA ALA A 205 -10.64 -21.91 -13.39
C ALA A 205 -10.63 -23.23 -14.20
N LEU A 206 -9.67 -24.12 -13.91
CA LEU A 206 -9.50 -25.45 -14.51
C LEU A 206 -10.14 -26.57 -13.66
N LEU A 207 -10.53 -26.27 -12.42
CA LEU A 207 -11.21 -27.20 -11.49
C LEU A 207 -12.74 -27.13 -11.56
N VAL A 208 -13.32 -26.24 -12.38
CA VAL A 208 -14.78 -26.02 -12.42
C VAL A 208 -15.52 -27.27 -12.92
N ASN A 209 -16.44 -27.80 -12.10
CA ASN A 209 -17.22 -29.02 -12.34
C ASN A 209 -18.63 -28.92 -11.73
N GLU A 210 -19.45 -29.97 -11.84
CA GLU A 210 -20.84 -30.01 -11.36
C GLU A 210 -21.01 -29.93 -9.83
N ASN A 211 -19.93 -30.08 -9.06
CA ASN A 211 -19.92 -29.91 -7.60
C ASN A 211 -19.42 -28.52 -7.17
N THR A 212 -18.85 -27.72 -8.08
CA THR A 212 -18.32 -26.38 -7.78
C THR A 212 -19.37 -25.49 -7.08
N PRO A 213 -19.10 -24.98 -5.87
CA PRO A 213 -20.09 -24.24 -5.09
C PRO A 213 -20.41 -22.85 -5.69
N PRO A 214 -21.54 -22.23 -5.30
CA PRO A 214 -21.86 -20.85 -5.66
C PRO A 214 -20.69 -19.91 -5.39
N THR A 215 -20.38 -19.00 -6.32
CA THR A 215 -19.19 -18.15 -6.20
C THR A 215 -19.51 -16.67 -6.42
N LEU A 216 -19.11 -15.82 -5.47
CA LEU A 216 -19.10 -14.37 -5.58
C LEU A 216 -17.69 -13.92 -5.95
N ILE A 217 -17.54 -13.18 -7.05
CA ILE A 217 -16.26 -12.71 -7.58
C ILE A 217 -16.28 -11.19 -7.59
N PHE A 218 -15.28 -10.55 -6.99
CA PHE A 218 -15.02 -9.12 -7.12
C PHE A 218 -13.69 -8.87 -7.83
N HIS A 219 -13.65 -7.97 -8.81
CA HIS A 219 -12.39 -7.54 -9.42
C HIS A 219 -12.47 -6.07 -9.88
N GLY A 220 -11.36 -5.34 -9.72
CA GLY A 220 -11.18 -4.01 -10.27
C GLY A 220 -10.61 -4.04 -11.70
N ASP A 221 -11.13 -3.20 -12.60
CA ASP A 221 -10.66 -3.12 -13.99
C ASP A 221 -9.22 -2.59 -14.13
N ARG A 222 -8.70 -1.93 -13.10
CA ARG A 222 -7.37 -1.30 -13.06
C ARG A 222 -6.41 -2.07 -12.16
N ASP A 223 -6.62 -3.37 -12.05
CA ASP A 223 -5.75 -4.26 -11.29
C ASP A 223 -4.53 -4.65 -12.12
N GLU A 224 -3.43 -3.90 -11.92
CA GLU A 224 -2.12 -4.13 -12.54
C GLU A 224 -1.28 -5.20 -11.84
N LEU A 225 -1.74 -5.74 -10.69
CA LEU A 225 -1.07 -6.83 -9.97
C LEU A 225 -1.60 -8.17 -10.46
N VAL A 226 -2.92 -8.32 -10.50
CA VAL A 226 -3.64 -9.51 -10.96
C VAL A 226 -4.72 -9.05 -11.95
N ARG A 227 -4.49 -9.22 -13.25
CA ARG A 227 -5.40 -8.67 -14.27
C ARG A 227 -6.84 -9.19 -14.12
N VAL A 228 -7.82 -8.29 -14.33
CA VAL A 228 -9.26 -8.60 -14.35
C VAL A 228 -9.65 -9.80 -15.24
N ARG A 229 -8.82 -10.13 -16.24
CA ARG A 229 -8.98 -11.31 -17.09
C ARG A 229 -9.05 -12.63 -16.31
N HIS A 230 -8.43 -12.74 -15.13
CA HIS A 230 -8.60 -13.91 -14.26
C HIS A 230 -10.06 -14.09 -13.81
N ALA A 231 -10.72 -13.03 -13.35
CA ALA A 231 -12.14 -13.08 -12.98
C ALA A 231 -13.05 -13.33 -14.19
N GLU A 232 -12.73 -12.76 -15.36
CA GLU A 232 -13.43 -13.04 -16.61
C GLU A 232 -13.34 -14.52 -17.00
N ILE A 233 -12.14 -15.11 -17.02
CA ILE A 233 -11.93 -16.54 -17.33
C ILE A 233 -12.72 -17.43 -16.36
N LEU A 234 -12.70 -17.13 -15.06
CA LEU A 234 -13.45 -17.90 -14.07
C LEU A 234 -14.97 -17.77 -14.27
N SER A 235 -15.48 -16.57 -14.54
CA SER A 235 -16.90 -16.34 -14.83
C SER A 235 -17.34 -17.06 -16.11
N GLU A 236 -16.52 -17.02 -17.18
CA GLU A 236 -16.74 -17.76 -18.43
C GLU A 236 -16.84 -19.29 -18.18
N ARG A 237 -15.94 -19.85 -17.35
CA ARG A 237 -15.94 -21.27 -16.97
C ARG A 237 -17.16 -21.65 -16.13
N LEU A 238 -17.52 -20.83 -15.14
CA LEU A 238 -18.69 -21.04 -14.28
C LEU A 238 -20.00 -20.96 -15.08
N SER A 239 -20.12 -20.00 -16.00
CA SER A 239 -21.25 -19.94 -16.96
C SER A 239 -21.33 -21.19 -17.83
N ALA A 240 -20.21 -21.65 -18.39
CA ALA A 240 -20.17 -22.82 -19.26
C ALA A 240 -20.56 -24.12 -18.53
N ALA A 241 -20.19 -24.25 -17.25
CA ALA A 241 -20.57 -25.37 -16.38
C ALA A 241 -21.93 -25.19 -15.66
N GLY A 242 -22.70 -24.14 -15.99
CA GLY A 242 -24.02 -23.88 -15.41
C GLY A 242 -24.00 -23.61 -13.89
N ARG A 243 -22.88 -23.09 -13.37
CA ARG A 243 -22.68 -22.84 -11.93
C ARG A 243 -23.13 -21.44 -11.54
N SER A 244 -23.95 -21.35 -10.51
CA SER A 244 -24.43 -20.08 -9.94
C SER A 244 -23.26 -19.22 -9.48
N HIS A 245 -23.11 -18.03 -10.05
CA HIS A 245 -22.10 -17.08 -9.62
C HIS A 245 -22.54 -15.64 -9.88
N LEU A 246 -21.88 -14.71 -9.21
CA LEU A 246 -22.05 -13.27 -9.39
C LEU A 246 -20.67 -12.64 -9.56
N PHE A 247 -20.40 -12.05 -10.73
CA PHE A 247 -19.21 -11.22 -10.96
C PHE A 247 -19.58 -9.74 -10.78
N VAL A 248 -19.01 -9.12 -9.75
CA VAL A 248 -19.10 -7.69 -9.46
C VAL A 248 -17.83 -7.02 -9.97
N ARG A 249 -17.96 -6.28 -11.07
CA ARG A 249 -16.84 -5.63 -11.77
C ARG A 249 -16.81 -4.13 -11.49
N LEU A 250 -15.65 -3.61 -11.07
CA LEU A 250 -15.46 -2.24 -10.58
C LEU A 250 -14.52 -1.42 -11.50
N PRO A 251 -15.05 -0.57 -12.41
CA PRO A 251 -14.26 0.09 -13.48
C PRO A 251 -13.17 1.07 -13.04
N TRP A 252 -13.23 1.52 -11.79
CA TRP A 252 -12.34 2.50 -11.18
C TRP A 252 -11.36 1.88 -10.17
N ALA A 253 -11.56 0.61 -9.81
CA ALA A 253 -10.83 -0.04 -8.73
C ALA A 253 -9.54 -0.72 -9.20
N THR A 254 -8.54 -0.72 -8.32
CA THR A 254 -7.26 -1.43 -8.43
C THR A 254 -7.29 -2.71 -7.60
N HIS A 255 -6.16 -3.43 -7.50
CA HIS A 255 -5.93 -4.39 -6.41
C HIS A 255 -6.19 -3.71 -5.05
N GLY A 256 -6.74 -4.46 -4.07
CA GLY A 256 -6.90 -3.96 -2.69
C GLY A 256 -7.99 -2.90 -2.46
N PHE A 257 -8.95 -2.74 -3.37
CA PHE A 257 -9.99 -1.69 -3.28
C PHE A 257 -10.87 -1.73 -2.00
N ASP A 258 -10.83 -2.84 -1.27
CA ASP A 258 -11.58 -3.16 -0.05
C ASP A 258 -10.80 -2.88 1.25
N PHE A 259 -9.50 -2.55 1.19
CA PHE A 259 -8.69 -2.24 2.39
C PHE A 259 -9.32 -1.16 3.28
N ASN A 260 -9.94 -0.14 2.67
CA ASN A 260 -10.80 0.78 3.39
C ASN A 260 -12.23 0.21 3.42
N PHE A 261 -12.57 -0.46 4.52
CA PHE A 261 -13.89 -1.06 4.75
C PHE A 261 -15.05 -0.05 4.63
N GLY A 262 -14.86 1.18 5.11
CA GLY A 262 -15.83 2.26 4.99
C GLY A 262 -15.86 2.95 3.61
N GLY A 263 -14.86 2.70 2.78
CA GLY A 263 -14.72 3.27 1.43
C GLY A 263 -15.70 2.66 0.41
N PRO A 264 -15.75 3.18 -0.83
CA PRO A 264 -16.71 2.71 -1.83
C PRO A 264 -16.54 1.22 -2.17
N GLY A 265 -15.31 0.72 -2.16
CA GLY A 265 -15.01 -0.69 -2.43
C GLY A 265 -15.52 -1.63 -1.35
N GLY A 266 -15.21 -1.33 -0.08
CA GLY A 266 -15.72 -2.07 1.08
C GLY A 266 -17.24 -2.04 1.19
N GLN A 267 -17.87 -0.88 1.05
CA GLN A 267 -19.35 -0.79 1.11
C GLN A 267 -20.05 -1.63 0.04
N ILE A 268 -19.56 -1.59 -1.21
CA ILE A 268 -20.14 -2.35 -2.32
C ILE A 268 -19.90 -3.86 -2.13
N SER A 269 -18.72 -4.25 -1.64
CA SER A 269 -18.42 -5.67 -1.43
C SER A 269 -19.19 -6.26 -0.24
N THR A 270 -19.26 -5.57 0.90
CA THR A 270 -20.08 -5.97 2.06
C THR A 270 -21.55 -6.12 1.68
N TYR A 271 -22.14 -5.15 0.98
CA TYR A 271 -23.53 -5.26 0.49
C TYR A 271 -23.74 -6.51 -0.37
N ALA A 272 -22.83 -6.79 -1.31
CA ALA A 272 -22.95 -7.96 -2.18
C ALA A 272 -22.71 -9.29 -1.43
N ILE A 273 -21.87 -9.30 -0.39
CA ILE A 273 -21.67 -10.46 0.50
C ILE A 273 -22.96 -10.78 1.27
N GLU A 274 -23.60 -9.79 1.89
CA GLU A 274 -24.87 -9.96 2.61
C GLU A 274 -25.95 -10.58 1.71
N HIS A 275 -26.10 -10.04 0.49
CA HIS A 275 -27.09 -10.49 -0.48
C HIS A 275 -26.77 -11.88 -1.07
N PHE A 276 -25.48 -12.25 -1.12
CA PHE A 276 -25.04 -13.59 -1.51
C PHE A 276 -25.27 -14.63 -0.39
N PHE A 277 -25.09 -14.25 0.88
CA PHE A 277 -25.34 -15.14 2.01
C PHE A 277 -26.84 -15.30 2.35
N GLY A 278 -27.67 -14.27 2.13
CA GLY A 278 -29.09 -14.23 2.49
C GLY A 278 -30.07 -14.99 1.56
N GLY A 279 -29.57 -15.87 0.67
CA GLY A 279 -30.36 -16.49 -0.40
C GLY A 279 -31.54 -17.35 0.08
N GLY A 280 -32.77 -16.84 -0.07
CA GLY A 280 -33.99 -17.59 0.22
C GLY A 280 -35.30 -16.82 -0.01
N SER A 281 -35.32 -15.50 0.25
CA SER A 281 -36.46 -14.65 -0.11
C SER A 281 -36.48 -14.36 -1.62
N SER A 282 -37.67 -14.21 -2.20
CA SER A 282 -37.86 -13.92 -3.63
C SER A 282 -37.56 -12.45 -3.96
N VAL A 283 -36.27 -12.10 -3.94
CA VAL A 283 -35.77 -10.76 -4.28
C VAL A 283 -36.03 -10.45 -5.75
N ARG A 284 -37.23 -9.90 -6.01
CA ARG A 284 -37.39 -8.94 -7.10
C ARG A 284 -36.48 -7.76 -6.75
N ILE A 285 -35.33 -7.66 -7.41
CA ILE A 285 -34.67 -6.37 -7.55
C ILE A 285 -35.68 -5.51 -8.32
N GLN A 286 -36.40 -4.64 -7.61
CA GLN A 286 -37.28 -3.70 -8.27
C GLN A 286 -36.43 -2.78 -9.12
N ASP A 287 -36.84 -2.60 -10.37
CA ASP A 287 -36.09 -1.92 -11.44
C ASP A 287 -35.85 -0.41 -11.17
N SER A 288 -36.28 0.09 -10.02
CA SER A 288 -36.13 1.46 -9.52
C SER A 288 -34.85 1.68 -8.70
N GLY A 289 -34.42 0.70 -7.90
CA GLY A 289 -33.35 0.86 -6.91
C GLY A 289 -31.99 1.08 -7.56
N PHE A 290 -31.41 0.02 -8.13
CA PHE A 290 -30.07 0.06 -8.74
C PHE A 290 -29.97 0.98 -9.97
N ARG A 291 -31.11 1.28 -10.63
CA ARG A 291 -31.14 2.18 -11.81
C ARG A 291 -31.15 3.67 -11.45
N SER A 292 -31.49 4.07 -10.22
CA SER A 292 -31.66 5.49 -9.89
C SER A 292 -30.38 6.11 -9.32
N ARG A 293 -29.76 6.99 -10.13
CA ARG A 293 -28.61 7.88 -9.83
C ARG A 293 -27.27 7.20 -9.51
N THR A 294 -27.19 6.17 -8.67
CA THR A 294 -25.90 5.67 -8.16
C THR A 294 -25.09 4.88 -9.20
N ALA A 295 -25.70 3.97 -9.96
CA ALA A 295 -24.98 3.21 -11.01
C ALA A 295 -24.46 4.13 -12.13
N ALA A 296 -25.21 5.18 -12.48
CA ALA A 296 -24.82 6.19 -13.47
C ALA A 296 -23.66 7.09 -13.02
N ALA A 297 -23.28 7.07 -11.74
CA ALA A 297 -22.15 7.82 -11.20
C ALA A 297 -20.85 6.97 -11.09
N LEU A 298 -20.93 5.64 -11.24
CA LEU A 298 -19.83 4.71 -10.94
C LEU A 298 -19.57 3.64 -12.03
N ASN A 299 -20.41 3.57 -13.07
CA ASN A 299 -20.27 2.68 -14.25
C ASN A 299 -20.19 1.16 -13.97
N CYS A 300 -20.49 0.68 -12.77
CA CYS A 300 -20.37 -0.74 -12.41
C CYS A 300 -21.15 -1.66 -13.37
N HIS A 301 -20.53 -2.78 -13.76
CA HIS A 301 -21.12 -3.78 -14.65
C HIS A 301 -21.39 -5.09 -13.91
N VAL A 302 -22.51 -5.74 -14.25
CA VAL A 302 -22.97 -7.02 -13.67
C VAL A 302 -23.45 -7.92 -14.81
N THR A 303 -22.91 -9.12 -14.89
CA THR A 303 -23.19 -10.10 -15.97
C THR A 303 -23.87 -11.36 -15.43
N PRO A 304 -25.15 -11.63 -15.79
CA PRO A 304 -25.87 -12.85 -15.40
C PRO A 304 -25.80 -13.95 -16.48
N SER A 305 -25.91 -15.23 -16.08
CA SER A 305 -26.05 -16.36 -17.01
C SER A 305 -27.05 -17.43 -16.56
N ALA A 306 -27.80 -17.99 -17.53
CA ALA A 306 -28.44 -19.32 -17.49
C ALA A 306 -29.61 -19.59 -16.50
N ALA A 307 -30.60 -18.68 -16.47
CA ALA A 307 -32.03 -19.02 -16.60
C ALA A 307 -32.59 -20.33 -15.95
N THR A 308 -32.83 -20.31 -14.63
CA THR A 308 -34.08 -20.85 -14.07
C THR A 308 -34.63 -19.84 -13.06
N LEU A 309 -35.95 -19.61 -13.06
CA LEU A 309 -36.60 -18.36 -12.61
C LEU A 309 -36.22 -17.12 -13.46
N GLY A 310 -37.19 -16.23 -13.64
CA GLY A 310 -37.20 -15.31 -14.79
C GLY A 310 -36.45 -13.99 -14.58
N TRP A 311 -35.36 -13.81 -15.33
CA TRP A 311 -34.70 -12.52 -15.55
C TRP A 311 -34.61 -12.23 -17.07
N LYS A 312 -34.89 -10.99 -17.48
CA LYS A 312 -34.78 -10.51 -18.87
C LYS A 312 -34.33 -9.04 -18.90
N VAL A 313 -33.19 -8.77 -19.52
CA VAL A 313 -32.76 -7.42 -19.93
C VAL A 313 -32.11 -7.53 -21.31
N LEU A 314 -32.28 -6.51 -22.17
CA LEU A 314 -31.64 -6.43 -23.49
C LEU A 314 -30.22 -5.86 -23.40
N TYR A 315 -29.32 -6.38 -24.23
CA TYR A 315 -28.14 -5.64 -24.67
C TYR A 315 -28.54 -4.52 -25.64
N LEU A 316 -27.82 -3.40 -25.61
CA LEU A 316 -27.70 -2.52 -26.76
C LEU A 316 -26.31 -1.87 -26.79
N ASN A 317 -25.44 -2.41 -27.66
CA ASN A 317 -24.16 -1.82 -27.97
C ASN A 317 -24.22 -1.31 -29.43
N ARG A 318 -24.13 0.01 -29.63
CA ARG A 318 -23.97 0.65 -30.95
C ARG A 318 -23.16 1.92 -30.83
N VAL A 319 -21.83 1.77 -30.86
CA VAL A 319 -20.98 2.78 -31.49
C VAL A 319 -20.93 2.43 -32.98
N SER A 320 -21.38 3.33 -33.83
CA SER A 320 -21.18 3.27 -35.28
C SER A 320 -20.46 4.55 -35.69
N ALA A 321 -19.42 4.41 -36.52
CA ALA A 321 -18.52 5.52 -36.82
C ALA A 321 -19.26 6.67 -37.53
N LEU A 322 -18.96 7.90 -37.10
CA LEU A 322 -19.32 9.14 -37.78
C LEU A 322 -18.05 9.94 -38.05
N THR A 323 -17.45 9.74 -39.21
CA THR A 323 -16.61 10.75 -39.85
C THR A 323 -17.50 11.86 -40.42
N PRO A 324 -16.99 13.11 -40.54
CA PRO A 324 -17.86 14.28 -40.59
C PRO A 324 -18.46 14.57 -41.96
N THR A 325 -19.69 15.10 -41.96
CA THR A 325 -20.26 15.90 -43.05
C THR A 325 -20.80 17.22 -42.50
N PRO A 326 -20.77 18.31 -43.29
CA PRO A 326 -20.80 19.67 -42.73
C PRO A 326 -22.21 20.21 -42.46
N LEU A 327 -22.26 21.21 -41.58
CA LEU A 327 -23.33 22.22 -41.56
C LEU A 327 -23.45 22.85 -42.96
N CYS A 328 -24.66 22.85 -43.53
CA CYS A 328 -24.98 23.68 -44.68
C CYS A 328 -26.21 24.54 -44.37
N PHE A 329 -26.11 25.83 -44.65
CA PHE A 329 -27.19 26.80 -44.46
C PHE A 329 -28.34 26.58 -45.45
N GLN A 330 -29.51 27.14 -45.14
CA GLN A 330 -30.59 27.25 -46.12
C GLN A 330 -30.19 28.17 -47.28
N SER A 331 -30.21 27.64 -48.50
CA SER A 331 -30.40 28.43 -49.72
C SER A 331 -31.20 27.60 -50.75
N ARG A 332 -31.83 28.27 -51.72
CA ARG A 332 -32.78 27.67 -52.68
C ARG A 332 -32.06 27.26 -54.00
N ILE A 333 -32.81 26.61 -54.90
CA ILE A 333 -32.46 26.21 -56.29
C ILE A 333 -31.62 24.91 -56.33
N GLY A 334 -31.88 23.92 -57.20
CA GLY A 334 -33.03 23.68 -58.09
C GLY A 334 -32.78 22.59 -59.17
N ALA A 335 -33.84 21.81 -59.49
CA ALA A 335 -34.04 20.93 -60.67
C ALA A 335 -33.16 19.68 -60.94
N SER A 336 -33.83 18.55 -61.29
CA SER A 336 -33.36 17.33 -62.01
C SER A 336 -32.24 16.46 -61.38
N GLY A 337 -32.10 15.15 -61.69
CA GLY A 337 -32.96 14.22 -62.45
C GLY A 337 -32.41 12.79 -62.63
N SER A 338 -33.30 11.85 -63.01
CA SER A 338 -33.09 10.57 -63.75
C SER A 338 -32.24 9.38 -63.21
N THR A 339 -32.96 8.28 -62.88
CA THR A 339 -32.80 6.86 -63.33
C THR A 339 -31.46 6.08 -63.26
N GLY A 340 -31.53 4.80 -62.81
CA GLY A 340 -30.57 3.75 -63.18
C GLY A 340 -30.68 2.41 -62.41
N THR A 341 -31.24 1.35 -63.02
CA THR A 341 -31.34 -0.02 -62.44
C THR A 341 -30.67 -1.09 -63.32
N ARG A 342 -30.14 -2.17 -62.71
CA ARG A 342 -29.93 -3.51 -63.34
C ARG A 342 -29.61 -4.62 -62.30
N TYR A 343 -29.45 -5.86 -62.75
CA TYR A 343 -29.73 -7.11 -62.01
C TYR A 343 -28.66 -8.22 -62.24
N LEU A 344 -28.26 -8.94 -61.16
CA LEU A 344 -28.01 -10.42 -61.05
C LEU A 344 -27.02 -11.17 -62.02
N PRO A 345 -26.60 -12.46 -61.78
CA PRO A 345 -26.23 -13.17 -60.52
C PRO A 345 -24.84 -13.97 -60.65
N PRO A 346 -24.58 -15.27 -60.28
CA PRO A 346 -23.37 -15.62 -59.49
C PRO A 346 -22.51 -16.87 -59.91
N ALA A 347 -21.46 -17.23 -59.11
CA ALA A 347 -21.20 -18.57 -58.50
C ALA A 347 -19.74 -19.15 -58.49
N ARG A 348 -19.52 -20.12 -57.58
CA ARG A 348 -18.47 -21.19 -57.48
C ARG A 348 -17.16 -20.97 -56.68
N THR A 349 -16.53 -22.10 -56.31
CA THR A 349 -15.51 -22.30 -55.25
C THR A 349 -14.35 -23.27 -55.73
N PRO A 350 -13.55 -24.04 -54.93
CA PRO A 350 -12.08 -23.95 -54.98
C PRO A 350 -11.29 -25.27 -55.28
N PRO A 351 -9.93 -25.26 -55.31
CA PRO A 351 -9.08 -26.48 -55.41
C PRO A 351 -7.98 -26.65 -54.33
N ALA A 352 -7.36 -27.84 -54.23
CA ALA A 352 -6.15 -28.15 -53.42
C ALA A 352 -5.46 -29.49 -53.83
N ARG A 353 -4.12 -29.66 -53.60
CA ARG A 353 -3.35 -30.91 -53.24
C ARG A 353 -1.86 -30.98 -53.73
N ASN A 354 -0.92 -31.25 -52.78
CA ASN A 354 0.18 -32.29 -52.71
C ASN A 354 1.17 -32.55 -53.90
N PRO A 355 2.25 -33.40 -53.81
CA PRO A 355 2.77 -34.32 -52.74
C PRO A 355 4.31 -34.29 -52.43
N LEU A 356 4.80 -35.30 -51.65
CA LEU A 356 6.18 -35.57 -51.13
C LEU A 356 7.01 -36.58 -51.98
N PRO A 357 8.33 -36.77 -51.73
CA PRO A 357 8.87 -37.94 -50.95
C PRO A 357 10.16 -37.61 -50.10
N GLY A 358 10.85 -38.50 -49.35
CA GLY A 358 10.55 -39.86 -48.82
C GLY A 358 11.77 -40.82 -48.64
N LYS A 359 11.98 -41.43 -47.43
CA LYS A 359 13.00 -42.46 -47.01
C LYS A 359 14.44 -41.91 -46.77
N GLY A 360 15.36 -42.48 -45.96
CA GLY A 360 15.50 -43.66 -45.04
C GLY A 360 17.00 -43.86 -44.64
N MET A 361 17.51 -44.78 -43.77
CA MET A 361 16.95 -45.74 -42.77
C MET A 361 18.06 -46.47 -41.92
N GLN A 362 17.92 -46.54 -40.57
CA GLN A 362 18.52 -47.47 -39.55
C GLN A 362 20.04 -47.56 -39.13
N ARG A 363 20.23 -47.46 -37.79
CA ARG A 363 21.06 -48.26 -36.82
C ARG A 363 22.41 -48.94 -37.19
N LYS A 364 23.44 -48.70 -36.36
CA LYS A 364 24.09 -49.74 -35.49
C LYS A 364 25.02 -49.15 -34.40
N THR A 365 25.44 -49.99 -33.45
CA THR A 365 26.26 -49.68 -32.24
C THR A 365 27.67 -50.29 -32.30
N MET A 366 28.60 -49.73 -31.53
CA MET A 366 29.73 -50.44 -30.90
C MET A 366 30.08 -49.83 -29.53
N GLN A 367 30.76 -50.60 -28.69
CA GLN A 367 31.15 -50.26 -27.32
C GLN A 367 32.67 -50.05 -27.23
N HIS A 368 33.14 -49.39 -26.18
CA HIS A 368 34.38 -49.79 -25.49
C HIS A 368 34.22 -49.61 -23.97
N HIS A 369 34.99 -50.40 -23.22
CA HIS A 369 35.07 -50.43 -21.76
C HIS A 369 36.52 -50.08 -21.34
N VAL A 370 36.70 -49.58 -20.11
CA VAL A 370 37.74 -49.97 -19.12
C VAL A 370 37.67 -49.02 -17.90
N ASP A 371 38.13 -49.50 -16.75
CA ASP A 371 37.84 -49.01 -15.40
C ASP A 371 38.41 -47.66 -14.93
N GLY A 372 37.54 -47.00 -14.15
CA GLY A 372 37.75 -46.28 -12.90
C GLY A 372 39.14 -46.08 -12.25
N SER A 373 39.33 -44.87 -11.71
CA SER A 373 39.90 -44.64 -10.36
C SER A 373 39.69 -43.21 -9.85
N HIS A 374 39.67 -43.08 -8.51
CA HIS A 374 39.83 -41.90 -7.63
C HIS A 374 39.55 -40.45 -8.11
N ILE A 375 38.52 -39.86 -7.50
CA ILE A 375 38.55 -38.64 -6.65
C ILE A 375 39.68 -37.62 -6.92
N THR A 376 39.33 -36.42 -7.40
CA THR A 376 39.71 -35.14 -6.77
C THR A 376 38.84 -33.97 -7.26
N ASP A 377 38.74 -32.90 -6.47
CA ASP A 377 38.08 -31.64 -6.81
C ASP A 377 38.87 -30.85 -7.88
N HIS A 378 38.18 -30.18 -8.80
CA HIS A 378 38.62 -28.92 -9.39
C HIS A 378 37.45 -28.09 -9.98
N THR A 379 36.82 -27.28 -9.14
CA THR A 379 35.93 -26.19 -9.59
C THR A 379 36.72 -25.00 -10.14
N SER A 380 36.98 -24.94 -11.46
CA SER A 380 37.38 -23.70 -12.13
C SER A 380 37.05 -23.68 -13.64
N ARG A 381 36.97 -22.47 -14.22
CA ARG A 381 36.83 -22.17 -15.66
C ARG A 381 35.48 -22.44 -16.34
N ILE A 382 34.42 -21.80 -15.85
CA ILE A 382 33.56 -21.02 -16.75
C ILE A 382 33.57 -19.58 -16.24
N SER A 383 34.52 -18.78 -16.74
CA SER A 383 34.62 -17.34 -16.47
C SER A 383 34.86 -16.59 -17.78
N GLY A 384 33.91 -15.74 -18.14
CA GLY A 384 33.92 -14.97 -19.39
C GLY A 384 32.51 -14.76 -19.93
N ILE A 385 32.13 -13.49 -20.16
CA ILE A 385 30.81 -13.03 -20.65
C ILE A 385 29.69 -13.06 -19.58
N LEU A 386 29.94 -12.34 -18.48
CA LEU A 386 28.94 -11.50 -17.83
C LEU A 386 29.60 -10.14 -17.56
N ASN A 387 28.92 -9.03 -17.85
CA ASN A 387 29.36 -7.68 -17.52
C ASN A 387 28.21 -6.96 -16.77
N PRO A 388 28.48 -6.13 -15.74
CA PRO A 388 27.48 -5.92 -14.68
C PRO A 388 26.79 -4.54 -14.71
N GLU A 389 25.48 -4.51 -14.40
CA GLU A 389 24.77 -3.32 -13.88
C GLU A 389 23.66 -3.74 -12.88
N SER A 390 24.04 -4.46 -11.82
CA SER A 390 23.14 -4.79 -10.69
C SER A 390 23.61 -4.09 -9.41
N GLY A 391 23.17 -2.85 -9.22
CA GLY A 391 23.45 -2.05 -8.02
C GLY A 391 22.67 -2.50 -6.79
N ILE A 392 22.96 -3.72 -6.30
CA ILE A 392 22.44 -4.30 -5.06
C ILE A 392 23.66 -4.78 -4.27
N LEU A 393 24.02 -4.07 -3.19
CA LEU A 393 25.07 -4.54 -2.29
C LEU A 393 24.60 -5.76 -1.51
N ASN A 394 25.27 -6.89 -1.73
CA ASN A 394 25.15 -8.06 -0.86
C ASN A 394 25.79 -7.69 0.50
N PRO A 395 25.08 -7.72 1.64
CA PRO A 395 25.47 -7.00 2.86
C PRO A 395 26.77 -7.50 3.52
N GLU A 396 27.27 -8.68 3.16
CA GLU A 396 28.58 -9.20 3.60
C GLU A 396 29.78 -8.47 2.98
N SER A 397 29.59 -7.78 1.84
CA SER A 397 30.69 -7.15 1.08
C SER A 397 31.09 -5.74 1.55
N GLY A 398 30.36 -5.17 2.52
CA GLY A 398 30.51 -3.77 2.94
C GLY A 398 30.86 -3.54 4.41
N ILE A 399 30.96 -4.58 5.23
CA ILE A 399 31.20 -4.45 6.68
C ILE A 399 32.61 -3.86 6.92
N PRO A 400 32.75 -2.72 7.62
CA PRO A 400 34.06 -2.22 8.02
C PRO A 400 34.72 -3.19 9.02
N ASN A 401 36.00 -3.52 8.81
CA ASN A 401 36.79 -4.36 9.73
C ASN A 401 37.10 -3.69 11.09
N ALA A 402 36.46 -2.55 11.40
CA ALA A 402 36.55 -1.83 12.66
C ALA A 402 35.12 -1.66 13.24
N PRO A 403 34.93 -1.76 14.57
CA PRO A 403 33.63 -1.56 15.19
C PRO A 403 33.18 -0.10 15.00
N MET A 404 32.04 0.07 14.33
CA MET A 404 31.40 1.37 14.13
C MET A 404 30.83 1.88 15.45
N ASN A 405 30.93 3.19 15.70
CA ASN A 405 30.49 3.85 16.92
C ASN A 405 29.36 4.86 16.64
N ILE A 406 28.20 4.70 17.27
CA ILE A 406 26.98 5.48 17.00
C ILE A 406 26.62 6.39 18.19
N LEU A 407 26.33 7.67 17.93
CA LEU A 407 25.81 8.57 18.96
C LEU A 407 24.28 8.48 19.01
N LEU A 408 23.75 8.03 20.14
CA LEU A 408 22.32 7.97 20.43
C LEU A 408 21.91 9.23 21.21
N ILE A 409 21.35 10.21 20.51
CA ILE A 409 20.90 11.47 21.09
C ILE A 409 19.46 11.28 21.59
N HIS A 410 19.29 11.06 22.90
CA HIS A 410 17.97 10.98 23.51
C HIS A 410 17.45 12.40 23.79
N THR A 411 16.65 12.94 22.87
CA THR A 411 16.05 14.27 23.05
C THR A 411 14.86 14.22 24.01
N GLY A 412 14.14 13.09 24.02
CA GLY A 412 13.01 12.82 24.90
C GLY A 412 11.99 11.91 24.23
N GLY A 413 10.70 12.23 24.40
CA GLY A 413 9.59 11.46 23.82
C GLY A 413 9.27 10.14 24.50
N THR A 414 8.18 9.52 24.04
CA THR A 414 7.52 8.34 24.63
C THR A 414 8.45 7.19 24.98
N ILE A 415 9.44 6.90 24.12
CA ILE A 415 10.36 5.75 24.26
C ILE A 415 11.12 5.75 25.59
N GLY A 416 11.47 6.94 26.12
CA GLY A 416 12.22 7.09 27.38
C GLY A 416 11.36 7.41 28.61
N MET A 417 10.02 7.39 28.49
CA MET A 417 9.14 7.67 29.63
C MET A 417 9.04 6.48 30.58
N CYS A 418 8.94 6.76 31.89
CA CYS A 418 8.59 5.78 32.90
C CYS A 418 7.14 5.94 33.36
N ARG A 419 6.52 4.83 33.74
CA ARG A 419 5.14 4.79 34.28
C ARG A 419 5.13 5.29 35.72
N GLN A 420 4.25 6.26 36.01
CA GLN A 420 4.07 6.86 37.33
C GLN A 420 3.09 6.06 38.19
N ASP A 421 3.06 6.33 39.50
CA ASP A 421 2.14 5.68 40.45
C ASP A 421 0.65 5.96 40.16
N ASP A 422 0.32 7.11 39.55
CA ASP A 422 -1.03 7.45 39.09
C ASP A 422 -1.41 6.81 37.74
N GLY A 423 -0.48 6.07 37.12
CA GLY A 423 -0.65 5.41 35.83
C GLY A 423 -0.37 6.29 34.61
N SER A 424 0.04 7.55 34.80
CA SER A 424 0.56 8.40 33.73
C SER A 424 1.98 7.99 33.30
N TYR A 425 2.53 8.67 32.28
CA TYR A 425 3.91 8.50 31.83
C TYR A 425 4.64 9.84 31.82
N ALA A 426 5.88 9.86 32.28
CA ALA A 426 6.72 11.06 32.29
C ALA A 426 8.19 10.70 31.95
N PRO A 427 8.98 11.61 31.35
CA PRO A 427 10.42 11.41 31.17
C PRO A 427 11.16 11.34 32.51
N ALA A 428 12.14 10.45 32.63
CA ALA A 428 13.00 10.33 33.82
C ALA A 428 14.48 10.28 33.43
N PRO A 429 15.34 11.17 33.94
CA PRO A 429 16.77 11.18 33.60
C PRO A 429 17.47 9.85 33.91
N GLY A 430 18.29 9.38 32.97
CA GLY A 430 19.02 8.11 33.02
C GLY A 430 18.15 6.85 32.86
N TYR A 431 16.82 6.97 32.83
CA TYR A 431 15.92 5.81 32.81
C TYR A 431 16.05 4.98 31.53
N LEU A 432 16.08 5.64 30.36
CA LEU A 432 16.27 4.95 29.08
C LEU A 432 17.63 4.23 29.03
N ALA A 433 18.69 4.86 29.53
CA ALA A 433 20.02 4.25 29.59
C ALA A 433 20.02 2.99 30.48
N ALA A 434 19.31 3.01 31.61
CA ALA A 434 19.14 1.85 32.48
C ALA A 434 18.32 0.72 31.82
N LEU A 435 17.23 1.05 31.12
CA LEU A 435 16.45 0.09 30.34
C LEU A 435 17.31 -0.57 29.25
N MET A 436 18.00 0.23 28.43
CA MET A 436 18.86 -0.27 27.36
C MET A 436 20.00 -1.14 27.89
N ALA A 437 20.61 -0.77 29.02
CA ALA A 437 21.64 -1.59 29.65
C ALA A 437 21.12 -2.96 30.12
N ALA A 438 19.81 -3.09 30.40
CA ALA A 438 19.18 -4.35 30.79
C ALA A 438 18.75 -5.25 29.61
N MET A 439 18.64 -4.70 28.38
CA MET A 439 18.23 -5.45 27.18
C MET A 439 19.34 -6.41 26.70
N PRO A 440 19.12 -7.74 26.65
CA PRO A 440 20.12 -8.68 26.15
C PRO A 440 20.48 -8.48 24.67
N GLU A 441 19.53 -8.02 23.85
CA GLU A 441 19.70 -7.86 22.40
C GLU A 441 20.73 -6.77 22.08
N LEU A 442 20.76 -5.69 22.85
CA LEU A 442 21.74 -4.60 22.71
C LEU A 442 23.17 -4.98 23.11
N ARG A 443 23.38 -6.23 23.56
CA ARG A 443 24.70 -6.83 23.84
C ARG A 443 25.13 -7.84 22.77
N ALA A 444 24.30 -8.07 21.74
CA ALA A 444 24.62 -8.99 20.65
C ALA A 444 25.70 -8.40 19.72
N ALA A 445 26.61 -9.25 19.21
CA ALA A 445 27.76 -8.82 18.40
C ALA A 445 27.38 -8.16 17.05
N GLN A 446 26.11 -8.22 16.66
CA GLN A 446 25.55 -7.60 15.47
C GLN A 446 25.18 -6.11 15.66
N ILE A 447 25.11 -5.65 16.92
CA ILE A 447 24.82 -4.26 17.32
C ILE A 447 26.14 -3.48 17.37
N PRO A 448 26.20 -2.24 16.84
CA PRO A 448 27.41 -1.41 16.91
C PRO A 448 27.74 -0.98 18.35
N GLN A 449 28.93 -0.40 18.54
CA GLN A 449 29.17 0.38 19.75
C GLN A 449 28.28 1.63 19.71
N TYR A 450 27.75 2.03 20.86
CA TYR A 450 26.93 3.23 20.97
C TYR A 450 27.21 4.00 22.26
N THR A 451 27.07 5.32 22.21
CA THR A 451 27.07 6.19 23.39
C THR A 451 25.73 6.92 23.47
N ILE A 452 25.17 7.06 24.67
CA ILE A 452 23.93 7.82 24.87
C ILE A 452 24.26 9.25 25.30
N HIS A 453 23.81 10.23 24.53
CA HIS A 453 23.76 11.64 24.92
C HIS A 453 22.31 11.95 25.31
N GLU A 454 22.05 12.06 26.60
CA GLU A 454 20.72 12.40 27.12
C GLU A 454 20.56 13.93 27.20
N HIS A 455 19.48 14.46 26.63
CA HIS A 455 19.21 15.89 26.66
C HIS A 455 18.64 16.32 28.01
N ALA A 456 19.06 17.50 28.49
CA ALA A 456 18.72 18.01 29.81
C ALA A 456 18.10 19.43 29.70
N PRO A 457 16.79 19.60 29.97
CA PRO A 457 15.80 18.58 30.32
C PRO A 457 15.43 17.68 29.13
N LEU A 458 14.82 16.51 29.42
CA LEU A 458 14.19 15.69 28.38
C LEU A 458 12.95 16.40 27.82
N LEU A 459 12.80 16.38 26.50
CA LEU A 459 11.79 17.14 25.77
C LEU A 459 10.55 16.31 25.45
N ASP A 460 9.38 16.92 25.62
CA ASP A 460 8.16 16.48 24.97
C ASP A 460 8.11 17.06 23.54
N SER A 461 7.88 16.19 22.55
CA SER A 461 7.73 16.57 21.14
C SER A 461 6.64 17.63 20.92
N ALA A 462 5.54 17.59 21.68
CA ALA A 462 4.45 18.56 21.54
C ALA A 462 4.84 19.99 21.96
N ASN A 463 5.94 20.13 22.73
CA ASN A 463 6.45 21.39 23.25
C ASN A 463 7.72 21.89 22.53
N MET A 464 8.19 21.19 21.48
CA MET A 464 9.43 21.53 20.79
C MET A 464 9.34 22.79 19.91
N THR A 465 10.48 23.47 19.81
CA THR A 465 10.68 24.77 19.17
C THR A 465 11.89 24.73 18.21
N PRO A 466 12.12 25.77 17.39
CA PRO A 466 13.33 25.87 16.58
C PRO A 466 14.64 25.93 17.40
N SER A 467 14.57 26.34 18.67
CA SER A 467 15.71 26.31 19.60
C SER A 467 16.16 24.87 19.88
N ASP A 468 15.22 23.94 19.98
CA ASP A 468 15.50 22.52 20.21
C ASP A 468 16.12 21.87 18.96
N TRP A 469 15.65 22.24 17.76
CA TRP A 469 16.29 21.85 16.50
C TRP A 469 17.74 22.34 16.41
N ASN A 470 18.02 23.56 16.86
CA ASN A 470 19.40 24.08 16.97
C ASN A 470 20.22 23.28 17.98
N GLY A 471 19.65 22.92 19.13
CA GLY A 471 20.29 22.07 20.13
C GLY A 471 20.71 20.71 19.57
N ILE A 472 19.79 20.01 18.89
CA ILE A 472 20.06 18.71 18.26
C ILE A 472 21.14 18.84 17.18
N ALA A 473 21.06 19.85 16.32
CA ALA A 473 22.06 20.09 15.29
C ALA A 473 23.45 20.44 15.87
N ALA A 474 23.49 21.15 17.01
CA ALA A 474 24.74 21.47 17.71
C ALA A 474 25.39 20.22 18.34
N VAL A 475 24.61 19.31 18.93
CA VAL A 475 25.13 18.02 19.44
C VAL A 475 25.70 17.16 18.32
N ILE A 476 24.98 17.05 17.19
CA ILE A 476 25.47 16.32 15.99
C ILE A 476 26.77 16.96 15.47
N ALA A 477 26.86 18.29 15.43
CA ALA A 477 28.06 18.99 14.94
C ALA A 477 29.26 18.86 15.88
N ALA A 478 29.06 18.98 17.19
CA ALA A 478 30.11 18.86 18.19
C ALA A 478 30.78 17.47 18.15
N HIS A 479 29.98 16.43 17.88
CA HIS A 479 30.43 15.04 17.86
C HIS A 479 30.61 14.45 16.46
N TYR A 480 30.55 15.26 15.41
CA TYR A 480 30.50 14.77 14.02
C TYR A 480 31.74 13.96 13.60
N ASN A 481 32.88 14.19 14.24
CA ASN A 481 34.13 13.49 13.97
C ASN A 481 34.35 12.26 14.87
N ASP A 482 33.65 12.17 16.02
CA ASP A 482 33.87 11.15 17.05
C ASP A 482 33.05 9.86 16.83
N TYR A 483 31.97 9.96 16.05
CA TYR A 483 31.00 8.88 15.80
C TYR A 483 30.74 8.72 14.31
N ASP A 484 30.48 7.49 13.84
CA ASP A 484 30.26 7.15 12.44
C ASP A 484 28.83 7.44 11.95
N GLY A 485 27.89 7.52 12.88
CA GLY A 485 26.47 7.78 12.62
C GLY A 485 25.73 8.27 13.87
N PHE A 486 24.53 8.80 13.65
CA PHE A 486 23.71 9.46 14.66
C PHE A 486 22.29 8.88 14.63
N VAL A 487 21.77 8.53 15.81
CA VAL A 487 20.37 8.15 16.00
C VAL A 487 19.76 9.12 17.01
N VAL A 488 18.66 9.77 16.64
CA VAL A 488 17.98 10.80 17.45
C VAL A 488 16.66 10.21 17.94
N LEU A 489 16.56 9.94 19.25
CA LEU A 489 15.36 9.40 19.88
C LEU A 489 14.44 10.55 20.30
N HIS A 490 13.26 10.57 19.68
CA HIS A 490 12.38 11.72 19.58
C HIS A 490 10.91 11.31 19.80
N GLY A 491 10.09 12.19 20.37
CA GLY A 491 8.64 11.96 20.48
C GLY A 491 7.95 12.07 19.12
N THR A 492 6.91 11.27 18.86
CA THR A 492 6.41 11.07 17.50
C THR A 492 5.69 12.30 16.91
N ASP A 493 5.01 13.12 17.71
CA ASP A 493 4.10 14.16 17.21
C ASP A 493 4.76 15.25 16.35
N THR A 494 6.03 15.58 16.60
CA THR A 494 6.78 16.59 15.82
C THR A 494 8.01 16.02 15.11
N MET A 495 8.23 14.70 15.14
CA MET A 495 9.42 14.06 14.56
C MET A 495 9.63 14.41 13.07
N ALA A 496 8.55 14.50 12.28
CA ALA A 496 8.61 14.89 10.87
C ALA A 496 9.06 16.35 10.65
N TYR A 497 8.69 17.27 11.57
CA TYR A 497 9.16 18.66 11.53
C TYR A 497 10.65 18.76 11.86
N THR A 498 11.11 18.05 12.90
CA THR A 498 12.53 18.02 13.27
C THR A 498 13.39 17.34 12.20
N ALA A 499 12.91 16.23 11.62
CA ALA A 499 13.58 15.58 10.49
C ALA A 499 13.70 16.51 9.27
N SER A 500 12.62 17.25 8.96
CA SER A 500 12.61 18.26 7.92
C SER A 500 13.58 19.42 8.20
N ALA A 501 13.61 19.95 9.43
CA ALA A 501 14.52 21.02 9.83
C ALA A 501 15.98 20.60 9.72
N LEU A 502 16.35 19.48 10.35
CA LEU A 502 17.71 18.95 10.34
C LEU A 502 18.20 18.66 8.92
N ALA A 503 17.34 18.17 8.01
CA ALA A 503 17.71 17.95 6.61
C ALA A 503 18.24 19.22 5.94
N PHE A 504 17.62 20.39 6.15
CA PHE A 504 18.13 21.64 5.59
C PHE A 504 19.35 22.17 6.37
N MET A 505 19.29 22.13 7.70
CA MET A 505 20.31 22.66 8.62
C MET A 505 21.66 21.97 8.48
N LEU A 506 21.69 20.64 8.34
CA LEU A 506 22.91 19.84 8.26
C LEU A 506 23.43 19.77 6.81
N ARG A 507 24.29 20.73 6.43
CA ARG A 507 24.88 20.80 5.09
C ARG A 507 26.17 19.98 5.01
N ASN A 508 26.44 19.39 3.84
CA ASN A 508 27.55 18.45 3.60
C ASN A 508 27.50 17.20 4.50
N LEU A 509 26.29 16.69 4.78
CA LEU A 509 26.11 15.49 5.59
C LEU A 509 26.58 14.24 4.84
N ARG A 510 27.46 13.45 5.48
CA ARG A 510 28.11 12.25 4.91
C ARG A 510 27.95 11.00 5.78
N LYS A 511 27.31 11.17 6.94
CA LYS A 511 27.05 10.16 7.97
C LYS A 511 25.54 10.08 8.22
N PRO A 512 24.96 8.90 8.50
CA PRO A 512 23.53 8.76 8.73
C PRO A 512 23.08 9.57 9.95
N VAL A 513 21.95 10.27 9.82
CA VAL A 513 21.22 10.89 10.92
C VAL A 513 19.79 10.35 10.90
N LEU A 514 19.49 9.40 11.78
CA LEU A 514 18.21 8.69 11.81
C LEU A 514 17.36 9.20 12.97
N LEU A 515 16.21 9.81 12.70
CA LEU A 515 15.20 10.07 13.73
C LEU A 515 14.34 8.83 13.92
N THR A 516 14.13 8.43 15.17
CA THR A 516 13.20 7.34 15.52
C THR A 516 12.65 7.54 16.93
N GLY A 517 11.78 6.65 17.39
CA GLY A 517 11.12 6.74 18.69
C GLY A 517 10.16 5.57 18.90
N SER A 518 9.06 5.82 19.61
CA SER A 518 7.99 4.82 19.78
C SER A 518 6.63 5.46 20.03
N GLN A 519 5.58 4.69 19.76
CA GLN A 519 4.19 4.99 20.13
C GLN A 519 3.88 4.45 21.55
N ILE A 520 4.58 3.41 21.99
CA ILE A 520 4.48 2.81 23.33
C ILE A 520 5.83 2.90 24.07
N PRO A 521 5.90 3.33 25.35
CA PRO A 521 7.17 3.48 26.09
C PRO A 521 7.99 2.18 26.18
N LEU A 522 9.32 2.26 26.18
CA LEU A 522 10.20 1.07 26.10
C LEU A 522 10.08 0.11 27.31
N CYS A 523 9.53 0.59 28.43
CA CYS A 523 9.25 -0.25 29.59
C CYS A 523 8.00 -1.14 29.45
N GLU A 524 7.14 -0.90 28.45
CA GLU A 524 5.89 -1.64 28.25
C GLU A 524 6.07 -2.84 27.32
N LEU A 525 5.37 -3.93 27.63
CA LEU A 525 5.58 -5.26 27.01
C LEU A 525 5.42 -5.30 25.48
N ARG A 526 4.62 -4.39 24.91
CA ARG A 526 4.34 -4.31 23.47
C ARG A 526 4.98 -3.07 22.80
N SER A 527 6.09 -2.57 23.33
CA SER A 527 6.77 -1.40 22.76
C SER A 527 7.36 -1.67 21.38
N ASP A 528 6.87 -0.92 20.39
CA ASP A 528 7.49 -0.72 19.08
C ASP A 528 8.89 -0.07 19.15
N GLY A 529 9.19 0.60 20.27
CA GLY A 529 10.49 1.21 20.54
C GLY A 529 11.64 0.21 20.58
N ARG A 530 11.41 -1.07 20.88
CA ARG A 530 12.45 -2.11 20.88
C ARG A 530 13.02 -2.30 19.47
N ASP A 531 12.13 -2.52 18.51
CA ASP A 531 12.50 -2.89 17.14
C ASP A 531 12.94 -1.65 16.34
N ASN A 532 12.27 -0.51 16.54
CA ASN A 532 12.71 0.79 16.02
C ASN A 532 14.16 1.13 16.44
N LEU A 533 14.48 1.01 17.74
CA LEU A 533 15.81 1.31 18.29
C LEU A 533 16.89 0.37 17.76
N ILE A 534 16.64 -0.94 17.81
CA ILE A 534 17.59 -1.96 17.33
C ILE A 534 17.86 -1.77 15.83
N THR A 535 16.81 -1.55 15.04
CA THR A 535 16.93 -1.34 13.59
C THR A 535 17.67 -0.04 13.28
N ALA A 536 17.41 1.06 14.00
CA ALA A 536 18.12 2.31 13.80
C ALA A 536 19.62 2.21 14.11
N LEU A 537 20.03 1.52 15.19
CA LEU A 537 21.45 1.28 15.48
C LEU A 537 22.11 0.45 14.37
N ILE A 538 21.45 -0.63 13.91
CA ILE A 538 21.95 -1.48 12.82
C ILE A 538 22.07 -0.69 11.50
N VAL A 539 21.06 0.10 11.13
CA VAL A 539 21.05 0.87 9.88
C VAL A 539 22.12 1.97 9.91
N ALA A 540 22.26 2.71 11.01
CA ALA A 540 23.25 3.77 11.16
C ALA A 540 24.72 3.26 11.11
N ALA A 541 24.95 2.00 11.47
CA ALA A 541 26.30 1.40 11.41
C ALA A 541 26.61 0.72 10.06
N ARG A 542 25.61 0.19 9.34
CA ARG A 542 25.84 -0.63 8.14
C ARG A 542 25.69 0.11 6.82
N TYR A 543 24.87 1.17 6.75
CA TYR A 543 24.54 1.82 5.48
C TYR A 543 25.04 3.26 5.41
N ARG A 544 25.65 3.62 4.26
CA ARG A 544 26.18 4.97 4.01
C ARG A 544 25.08 5.90 3.52
N LEU A 545 24.27 6.40 4.44
CA LEU A 545 23.20 7.36 4.16
C LEU A 545 23.72 8.80 4.36
N PRO A 546 23.91 9.61 3.30
CA PRO A 546 24.34 11.01 3.42
C PRO A 546 23.17 11.96 3.75
N GLU A 547 22.26 11.51 4.61
CA GLU A 547 20.92 12.06 4.76
C GLU A 547 20.41 12.10 6.20
N VAL A 548 19.45 12.99 6.43
CA VAL A 548 18.55 12.93 7.58
C VAL A 548 17.34 12.10 7.17
N CYS A 549 17.16 10.95 7.82
CA CYS A 549 16.06 10.03 7.57
C CYS A 549 15.16 9.91 8.81
N LEU A 550 13.91 9.50 8.60
CA LEU A 550 13.01 9.06 9.65
C LEU A 550 12.83 7.55 9.53
N LEU A 551 13.02 6.82 10.63
CA LEU A 551 12.95 5.37 10.69
C LEU A 551 11.84 4.98 11.67
N PHE A 552 10.80 4.29 11.19
CA PHE A 552 9.67 3.91 12.03
C PHE A 552 8.94 2.69 11.45
N GLY A 553 8.59 1.73 12.30
CA GLY A 553 7.93 0.50 11.87
C GLY A 553 8.81 -0.30 10.92
N ASP A 554 8.28 -0.65 9.76
CA ASP A 554 8.95 -1.42 8.70
C ASP A 554 9.64 -0.54 7.63
N CYS A 555 9.68 0.79 7.79
CA CYS A 555 10.10 1.72 6.73
C CYS A 555 11.23 2.70 7.11
N LEU A 556 12.13 2.95 6.16
CA LEU A 556 13.05 4.09 6.14
C LEU A 556 12.52 5.18 5.21
N LEU A 557 12.33 6.40 5.72
CA LEU A 557 11.80 7.55 4.99
C LEU A 557 12.86 8.66 4.88
N ARG A 558 12.84 9.42 3.77
CA ARG A 558 13.59 10.70 3.70
C ARG A 558 12.98 11.69 4.68
N GLY A 559 13.80 12.32 5.53
CA GLY A 559 13.31 13.13 6.65
C GLY A 559 12.40 14.29 6.23
N CYS A 560 12.78 15.01 5.17
CA CYS A 560 11.98 16.09 4.56
C CYS A 560 10.87 15.61 3.60
N ARG A 561 10.48 14.34 3.66
CA ARG A 561 9.33 13.75 2.96
C ARG A 561 8.34 13.05 3.88
N ALA A 562 8.74 12.77 5.13
CA ALA A 562 7.89 12.12 6.11
C ALA A 562 6.79 13.06 6.63
N THR A 563 5.67 12.46 7.05
CA THR A 563 4.59 13.10 7.80
C THR A 563 3.92 12.08 8.73
N LYS A 564 3.41 12.49 9.89
CA LYS A 564 2.71 11.60 10.84
C LYS A 564 1.24 11.48 10.43
N LEU A 565 0.83 10.32 9.90
CA LEU A 565 -0.55 10.07 9.47
C LEU A 565 -1.41 9.33 10.51
N SER A 566 -0.79 8.48 11.32
CA SER A 566 -1.49 7.71 12.35
C SER A 566 -1.10 8.19 13.75
N ALA A 567 -2.10 8.57 14.55
CA ALA A 567 -1.89 9.00 15.93
C ALA A 567 -1.62 7.81 16.87
N THR A 568 -2.16 6.63 16.55
CA THR A 568 -2.22 5.45 17.44
C THR A 568 -1.68 4.16 16.84
N GLY A 569 -1.55 4.07 15.51
CA GLY A 569 -0.95 2.91 14.85
C GLY A 569 0.57 2.91 14.95
N PHE A 570 1.19 1.76 14.68
CA PHE A 570 2.65 1.63 14.56
C PHE A 570 3.15 2.05 13.17
N ASP A 571 2.26 2.05 12.18
CA ASP A 571 2.35 2.73 10.88
C ASP A 571 2.20 4.27 11.03
N ALA A 572 2.90 4.85 12.02
CA ALA A 572 2.73 6.24 12.42
C ALA A 572 3.07 7.25 11.31
N PHE A 573 4.05 6.94 10.47
CA PHE A 573 4.60 7.84 9.46
C PHE A 573 4.56 7.25 8.04
N GLU A 574 4.21 8.09 7.06
CA GLU A 574 4.36 7.80 5.64
C GLU A 574 5.30 8.81 4.96
N SER A 575 5.79 8.45 3.77
CA SER A 575 6.36 9.38 2.78
C SER A 575 5.40 9.45 1.57
N PRO A 576 4.38 10.33 1.57
CA PRO A 576 3.24 10.17 0.66
C PRO A 576 3.54 10.49 -0.81
N ASN A 577 4.54 11.35 -1.06
CA ASN A 577 4.90 11.90 -2.37
C ASN A 577 6.28 11.45 -2.87
N PHE A 578 6.99 10.58 -2.13
CA PHE A 578 8.30 10.05 -2.52
C PHE A 578 8.43 8.60 -2.02
N PRO A 579 9.01 7.66 -2.78
CA PRO A 579 9.10 6.26 -2.33
C PRO A 579 9.92 6.12 -1.03
N VAL A 580 9.68 5.05 -0.27
CA VAL A 580 10.51 4.72 0.90
C VAL A 580 11.97 4.49 0.46
N LEU A 581 12.92 4.95 1.28
CA LEU A 581 14.34 4.75 1.05
C LEU A 581 14.78 3.32 1.38
N GLY A 582 13.97 2.56 2.11
CA GLY A 582 14.21 1.17 2.43
C GLY A 582 13.10 0.57 3.28
N SER A 583 13.16 -0.75 3.45
CA SER A 583 12.17 -1.57 4.17
C SER A 583 12.84 -2.62 5.06
N PHE A 584 12.17 -2.97 6.16
CA PHE A 584 12.68 -3.87 7.21
C PHE A 584 11.77 -5.10 7.34
N GLY A 585 12.08 -6.13 6.57
CA GLY A 585 11.46 -7.46 6.72
C GLY A 585 12.41 -8.43 7.41
N ILE A 586 12.44 -9.67 6.91
CA ILE A 586 13.49 -10.66 7.24
C ILE A 586 14.89 -10.12 6.85
N HIS A 587 14.94 -9.20 5.89
CA HIS A 587 16.13 -8.49 5.44
C HIS A 587 15.90 -6.97 5.51
N ILE A 588 16.99 -6.22 5.70
CA ILE A 588 17.03 -4.76 5.61
C ILE A 588 17.42 -4.40 4.17
N GLU A 589 16.48 -3.85 3.42
CA GLU A 589 16.68 -3.49 2.02
C GLU A 589 16.70 -1.96 1.88
N ILE A 590 17.81 -1.41 1.38
CA ILE A 590 17.97 0.03 1.15
C ILE A 590 18.04 0.30 -0.36
N ALA A 591 17.17 1.17 -0.85
CA ALA A 591 17.09 1.55 -2.26
C ALA A 591 18.13 2.63 -2.60
N GLU A 592 19.41 2.25 -2.69
CA GLU A 592 20.56 3.16 -2.92
C GLU A 592 20.32 4.22 -4.01
N ARG A 593 19.66 3.83 -5.11
CA ARG A 593 19.27 4.71 -6.24
C ARG A 593 18.37 5.90 -5.89
N LEU A 594 17.77 5.93 -4.69
CA LEU A 594 16.90 7.01 -4.21
C LEU A 594 17.63 7.97 -3.26
N LEU A 595 18.82 7.60 -2.77
CA LEU A 595 19.59 8.40 -1.82
C LEU A 595 20.16 9.67 -2.47
N LEU A 596 20.38 10.70 -1.67
CA LEU A 596 21.11 11.89 -2.11
C LEU A 596 22.57 11.54 -2.48
N PRO A 597 23.19 12.27 -3.42
CA PRO A 597 24.59 12.07 -3.76
C PRO A 597 25.49 12.40 -2.56
N MET A 598 26.42 11.48 -2.25
CA MET A 598 27.42 11.64 -1.20
C MET A 598 28.25 12.93 -1.41
N PRO A 599 28.28 13.88 -0.45
CA PRO A 599 29.09 15.09 -0.55
C PRO A 599 30.59 14.81 -0.69
N ALA A 600 31.30 15.80 -1.25
CA ALA A 600 32.74 15.75 -1.52
C ALA A 600 33.55 15.39 -0.25
N ALA A 601 34.65 14.65 -0.45
CA ALA A 601 35.36 14.00 0.65
C ALA A 601 36.03 14.96 1.65
N ASP A 602 36.34 16.17 1.17
CA ASP A 602 36.97 17.30 1.84
C ASP A 602 35.96 18.34 2.39
N ALA A 603 34.68 18.24 2.03
CA ALA A 603 33.66 19.18 2.49
C ALA A 603 33.27 18.89 3.96
N PRO A 604 33.54 19.80 4.92
CA PRO A 604 33.16 19.61 6.32
C PRO A 604 31.65 19.81 6.51
N LEU A 605 31.07 19.15 7.52
CA LEU A 605 29.70 19.44 7.97
C LEU A 605 29.57 20.94 8.30
N ALA A 606 28.56 21.59 7.75
CA ALA A 606 28.33 23.02 7.93
C ALA A 606 26.89 23.30 8.38
N VAL A 607 26.67 23.39 9.69
CA VAL A 607 25.35 23.66 10.26
C VAL A 607 24.90 25.11 9.95
N GLN A 608 23.66 25.24 9.52
CA GLN A 608 22.91 26.50 9.53
C GLN A 608 21.87 26.42 10.65
N THR A 609 21.93 27.33 11.63
CA THR A 609 20.91 27.45 12.67
C THR A 609 19.63 28.09 12.11
N ILE A 610 18.51 27.83 12.77
CA ILE A 610 17.22 28.47 12.52
C ILE A 610 16.99 29.54 13.59
N ASP A 611 16.57 30.74 13.19
CA ASP A 611 16.15 31.80 14.10
C ASP A 611 14.81 31.41 14.78
N PRO A 612 14.75 31.30 16.11
CA PRO A 612 13.51 30.99 16.84
C PRO A 612 12.45 32.08 16.68
N GLU A 613 12.85 33.35 16.74
CA GLU A 613 11.97 34.53 16.73
C GLU A 613 11.38 34.82 15.34
N LEU A 614 11.91 34.16 14.31
CA LEU A 614 11.47 34.32 12.93
C LEU A 614 9.99 33.93 12.78
N ALA A 615 9.17 34.92 12.46
CA ALA A 615 7.73 34.77 12.21
C ALA A 615 7.46 34.09 10.85
N VAL A 616 7.53 32.75 10.82
CA VAL A 616 6.96 31.90 9.76
C VAL A 616 5.91 30.98 10.37
N GLY A 617 4.73 30.95 9.74
CA GLY A 617 3.60 30.11 10.16
C GLY A 617 3.03 29.26 9.03
N ALA A 618 2.03 28.46 9.36
CA ALA A 618 1.19 27.71 8.43
C ALA A 618 -0.28 28.09 8.60
N LEU A 619 -1.08 27.98 7.53
CA LEU A 619 -2.52 28.21 7.57
C LEU A 619 -3.25 27.27 6.60
N ARG A 620 -4.22 26.53 7.15
CA ARG A 620 -5.13 25.69 6.37
C ARG A 620 -6.38 26.46 5.92
N LEU A 621 -6.64 26.49 4.61
CA LEU A 621 -7.88 27.05 4.08
C LEU A 621 -9.09 26.17 4.45
N PHE A 622 -10.23 26.77 4.75
CA PHE A 622 -11.51 26.07 4.91
C PHE A 622 -12.66 26.88 4.31
N PRO A 623 -13.79 26.25 3.90
CA PRO A 623 -14.91 26.97 3.30
C PRO A 623 -15.45 28.05 4.25
N GLY A 624 -15.48 29.30 3.79
CA GLY A 624 -15.89 30.45 4.61
C GLY A 624 -14.78 31.11 5.45
N ILE A 625 -13.51 30.71 5.30
CA ILE A 625 -12.38 31.42 5.91
C ILE A 625 -12.34 32.89 5.44
N SER A 626 -12.32 33.84 6.37
CA SER A 626 -12.47 35.26 6.02
C SER A 626 -11.15 35.95 5.68
N ALA A 627 -11.16 36.81 4.65
CA ALA A 627 -10.04 37.67 4.30
C ALA A 627 -9.54 38.52 5.50
N ARG A 628 -10.45 38.96 6.38
CA ARG A 628 -10.12 39.71 7.62
C ARG A 628 -9.29 38.89 8.61
N LEU A 629 -9.56 37.59 8.76
CA LEU A 629 -8.75 36.71 9.61
C LEU A 629 -7.36 36.54 9.00
N ILE A 630 -7.31 36.27 7.69
CA ILE A 630 -6.06 36.04 6.94
C ILE A 630 -5.18 37.29 6.95
N ALA A 631 -5.76 38.49 6.87
CA ALA A 631 -5.02 39.75 7.00
C ALA A 631 -4.29 39.86 8.35
N ARG A 632 -4.94 39.48 9.46
CA ARG A 632 -4.31 39.47 10.80
C ARG A 632 -3.22 38.42 10.94
N VAL A 633 -3.41 37.23 10.36
CA VAL A 633 -2.36 36.19 10.31
C VAL A 633 -1.15 36.67 9.50
N LEU A 634 -1.35 37.48 8.44
CA LEU A 634 -0.29 38.01 7.57
C LEU A 634 0.32 39.34 8.05
N GLU A 635 -0.07 39.88 9.19
CA GLU A 635 0.51 41.11 9.75
C GLU A 635 1.93 40.92 10.32
N PRO A 636 2.23 39.90 11.15
CA PRO A 636 3.58 39.68 11.69
C PRO A 636 4.50 38.79 10.84
N LEU A 637 3.96 38.04 9.88
CA LEU A 637 4.71 36.96 9.20
C LEU A 637 5.68 37.47 8.12
N SER A 638 6.89 36.93 8.11
CA SER A 638 7.83 37.00 6.97
C SER A 638 7.53 35.92 5.91
N GLY A 639 6.92 34.80 6.32
CA GLY A 639 6.52 33.72 5.43
C GLY A 639 5.29 32.96 5.91
N LEU A 640 4.55 32.38 4.96
CA LEU A 640 3.36 31.58 5.22
C LEU A 640 3.35 30.32 4.33
N VAL A 641 3.21 29.15 4.95
CA VAL A 641 2.76 27.94 4.25
C VAL A 641 1.22 27.95 4.20
N LEU A 642 0.64 28.04 3.02
CA LEU A 642 -0.80 28.07 2.81
C LEU A 642 -1.24 26.70 2.28
N GLU A 643 -1.90 25.90 3.12
CA GLU A 643 -2.46 24.62 2.68
C GLU A 643 -3.78 24.86 1.93
N ALA A 644 -3.79 24.57 0.63
CA ALA A 644 -4.90 24.81 -0.28
C ALA A 644 -5.54 23.51 -0.80
N TYR A 645 -6.70 23.60 -1.45
CA TYR A 645 -7.49 22.42 -1.83
C TYR A 645 -6.96 21.73 -3.09
N GLY A 646 -6.77 20.40 -3.05
CA GLY A 646 -6.36 19.61 -4.22
C GLY A 646 -5.04 20.12 -4.81
N ALA A 647 -5.01 20.40 -6.11
CA ALA A 647 -3.83 20.93 -6.82
C ALA A 647 -3.45 22.39 -6.48
N GLY A 648 -3.86 22.92 -5.32
CA GLY A 648 -3.55 24.29 -4.86
C GLY A 648 -4.63 25.33 -5.17
N ASN A 649 -5.89 25.01 -4.92
CA ASN A 649 -7.03 25.90 -5.18
C ASN A 649 -7.45 26.68 -3.92
N ALA A 650 -7.81 27.95 -4.11
CA ALA A 650 -8.43 28.81 -3.10
C ALA A 650 -9.74 29.44 -3.64
N PRO A 651 -10.57 30.08 -2.78
CA PRO A 651 -11.79 30.80 -3.19
C PRO A 651 -11.53 32.01 -4.11
N ALA A 652 -11.24 31.77 -5.39
CA ALA A 652 -10.84 32.81 -6.35
C ALA A 652 -11.96 33.78 -6.77
N ASN A 653 -13.19 33.58 -6.27
CA ASN A 653 -14.30 34.52 -6.36
C ASN A 653 -14.37 35.49 -5.16
N ASP A 654 -13.58 35.28 -4.10
CA ASP A 654 -13.36 36.27 -3.04
C ASP A 654 -12.20 37.19 -3.44
N GLY A 655 -12.55 38.36 -3.99
CA GLY A 655 -11.57 39.38 -4.35
C GLY A 655 -10.80 39.90 -3.13
N ALA A 656 -11.47 40.09 -1.99
CA ALA A 656 -10.83 40.61 -0.78
C ALA A 656 -9.79 39.64 -0.21
N LEU A 657 -10.00 38.32 -0.35
CA LEU A 657 -8.99 37.31 -0.03
C LEU A 657 -7.75 37.46 -0.92
N LEU A 658 -7.94 37.58 -2.24
CA LEU A 658 -6.83 37.73 -3.19
C LEU A 658 -6.09 39.05 -2.98
N ASP A 659 -6.79 40.15 -2.70
CA ASP A 659 -6.22 41.46 -2.39
C ASP A 659 -5.38 41.43 -1.10
N VAL A 660 -5.84 40.73 -0.05
CA VAL A 660 -5.09 40.54 1.20
C VAL A 660 -3.80 39.74 0.97
N LEU A 661 -3.87 38.68 0.16
CA LEU A 661 -2.69 37.88 -0.21
C LEU A 661 -1.70 38.70 -1.05
N ALA A 662 -2.18 39.44 -2.04
CA ALA A 662 -1.38 40.32 -2.89
C ALA A 662 -0.72 41.46 -2.09
N ALA A 663 -1.46 42.07 -1.16
CA ALA A 663 -0.92 43.09 -0.27
C ALA A 663 0.16 42.53 0.66
N ALA A 664 0.07 41.27 1.10
CA ALA A 664 1.11 40.62 1.88
C ALA A 664 2.35 40.29 1.04
N THR A 665 2.18 39.72 -0.16
CA THR A 665 3.31 39.40 -1.03
C THR A 665 4.05 40.65 -1.51
N ALA A 666 3.34 41.77 -1.71
CA ALA A 666 3.90 43.09 -1.98
C ALA A 666 4.66 43.70 -0.78
N ARG A 667 4.26 43.42 0.48
CA ARG A 667 5.07 43.73 1.68
C ARG A 667 6.32 42.85 1.81
N GLY A 668 6.50 41.85 0.94
CA GLY A 668 7.63 40.93 0.96
C GLY A 668 7.34 39.57 1.60
N VAL A 669 6.11 39.31 2.08
CA VAL A 669 5.74 38.04 2.72
C VAL A 669 5.79 36.90 1.69
N VAL A 670 6.57 35.86 1.96
CA VAL A 670 6.72 34.71 1.06
C VAL A 670 5.61 33.69 1.35
N ILE A 671 4.60 33.65 0.48
CA ILE A 671 3.46 32.72 0.58
C ILE A 671 3.73 31.51 -0.33
N VAL A 672 3.86 30.34 0.28
CA VAL A 672 4.11 29.04 -0.37
C VAL A 672 2.84 28.21 -0.29
N VAL A 673 2.30 27.78 -1.43
CA VAL A 673 1.07 27.00 -1.50
C VAL A 673 1.40 25.51 -1.49
N CYS A 674 1.03 24.83 -0.41
CA CYS A 674 1.04 23.36 -0.30
C CYS A 674 -0.39 22.82 -0.47
N THR A 675 -0.54 21.50 -0.61
CA THR A 675 -1.86 20.86 -0.66
C THR A 675 -2.30 20.38 0.73
N GLN A 676 -3.62 20.39 0.97
CA GLN A 676 -4.26 19.73 2.11
C GLN A 676 -4.44 18.22 1.94
N CYS A 677 -4.25 17.72 0.71
CA CYS A 677 -4.35 16.30 0.39
C CYS A 677 -3.06 15.59 0.78
N VAL A 678 -3.16 14.43 1.43
CA VAL A 678 -1.99 13.65 1.88
C VAL A 678 -1.06 13.30 0.72
N ARG A 679 -1.61 13.03 -0.48
CA ARG A 679 -0.85 12.70 -1.70
C ARG A 679 -1.18 13.69 -2.83
N GLY A 680 -0.18 13.95 -3.68
CA GLY A 680 -0.24 14.89 -4.79
C GLY A 680 0.53 16.19 -4.51
N GLY A 681 0.54 17.10 -5.49
CA GLY A 681 1.25 18.36 -5.41
C GLY A 681 0.48 19.53 -6.04
N VAL A 682 0.99 20.73 -5.80
CA VAL A 682 0.39 22.00 -6.22
C VAL A 682 0.86 22.43 -7.61
N ASP A 683 -0.11 22.74 -8.47
CA ASP A 683 0.11 23.28 -9.81
C ASP A 683 -0.78 24.52 -10.04
N LEU A 684 -0.22 25.69 -9.74
CA LEU A 684 -0.88 26.98 -9.91
C LEU A 684 -1.06 27.39 -11.39
N SER A 685 -0.58 26.61 -12.36
CA SER A 685 -0.75 26.87 -13.80
C SER A 685 -1.99 26.19 -14.39
N THR A 686 -2.39 25.03 -13.86
CA THR A 686 -3.39 24.14 -14.50
C THR A 686 -4.85 24.60 -14.31
N TYR A 687 -5.17 25.37 -13.27
CA TYR A 687 -6.54 25.85 -13.01
C TYR A 687 -6.62 27.37 -12.80
N ALA A 688 -7.68 28.01 -13.29
CA ALA A 688 -7.89 29.47 -13.19
C ALA A 688 -7.92 29.99 -11.73
N THR A 689 -8.33 29.13 -10.80
CA THR A 689 -8.31 29.28 -9.33
C THR A 689 -6.90 29.26 -8.75
N GLY A 690 -6.05 28.29 -9.13
CA GLY A 690 -4.63 28.27 -8.76
C GLY A 690 -3.88 29.46 -9.35
N ALA A 691 -4.20 29.83 -10.60
CA ALA A 691 -3.65 31.00 -11.26
C ALA A 691 -4.04 32.33 -10.57
N ALA A 692 -5.10 32.35 -9.74
CA ALA A 692 -5.43 33.52 -8.92
C ALA A 692 -4.45 33.70 -7.75
N LEU A 693 -4.03 32.62 -7.09
CA LEU A 693 -2.97 32.65 -6.07
C LEU A 693 -1.63 33.07 -6.67
N ALA A 694 -1.30 32.58 -7.87
CA ALA A 694 -0.11 33.01 -8.60
C ALA A 694 -0.14 34.51 -8.96
N ARG A 695 -1.30 35.04 -9.40
CA ARG A 695 -1.48 36.50 -9.62
C ARG A 695 -1.37 37.30 -8.33
N ALA A 696 -1.78 36.75 -7.19
CA ALA A 696 -1.56 37.33 -5.85
C ALA A 696 -0.11 37.15 -5.34
N GLY A 697 0.82 36.67 -6.17
CA GLY A 697 2.24 36.54 -5.82
C GLY A 697 2.59 35.37 -4.91
N ALA A 698 1.70 34.39 -4.73
CA ALA A 698 2.02 33.13 -4.06
C ALA A 698 2.74 32.16 -5.02
N ILE A 699 3.59 31.30 -4.49
CA ILE A 699 4.38 30.31 -5.25
C ILE A 699 3.95 28.87 -4.92
N SER A 700 4.16 27.94 -5.85
CA SER A 700 3.90 26.52 -5.58
C SER A 700 4.97 25.92 -4.67
N GLY A 701 4.55 25.16 -3.65
CA GLY A 701 5.40 24.24 -2.89
C GLY A 701 5.56 22.86 -3.54
N PHE A 702 5.05 22.67 -4.75
CA PHE A 702 4.95 21.39 -5.46
C PHE A 702 4.33 20.31 -4.55
N ASP A 703 5.06 19.22 -4.31
CA ASP A 703 4.69 18.03 -3.55
C ASP A 703 5.42 17.94 -2.19
N MET A 704 5.98 19.05 -1.70
CA MET A 704 6.49 19.16 -0.32
C MET A 704 5.37 18.93 0.71
N THR A 705 5.71 18.23 1.80
CA THR A 705 4.88 18.22 3.01
C THR A 705 4.82 19.61 3.66
N ALA A 706 3.84 19.88 4.51
CA ALA A 706 3.73 21.18 5.18
C ALA A 706 4.90 21.40 6.16
N GLU A 707 5.35 20.32 6.79
CA GLU A 707 6.52 20.21 7.65
C GLU A 707 7.79 20.62 6.90
N ALA A 708 8.02 20.05 5.72
CA ALA A 708 9.16 20.37 4.87
C ALA A 708 9.12 21.82 4.36
N ALA A 709 7.95 22.29 3.92
CA ALA A 709 7.79 23.67 3.46
C ALA A 709 8.03 24.69 4.58
N LEU A 710 7.55 24.42 5.80
CA LEU A 710 7.73 25.27 6.98
C LEU A 710 9.20 25.31 7.42
N ALA A 711 9.83 24.13 7.52
CA ALA A 711 11.24 23.98 7.87
C ALA A 711 12.17 24.69 6.86
N LYS A 712 11.94 24.47 5.55
CA LYS A 712 12.70 25.09 4.45
C LYS A 712 12.57 26.61 4.47
N LEU A 713 11.35 27.13 4.66
CA LEU A 713 11.11 28.58 4.67
C LEU A 713 11.75 29.25 5.89
N ARG A 714 11.74 28.60 7.06
CA ARG A 714 12.49 29.04 8.25
C ARG A 714 14.02 29.02 8.01
N TYR A 715 14.55 27.92 7.49
CA TYR A 715 15.98 27.79 7.12
C TYR A 715 16.44 28.89 6.16
N LEU A 716 15.65 29.20 5.12
CA LEU A 716 16.04 30.19 4.11
C LEU A 716 16.16 31.60 4.67
N PHE A 717 15.20 32.07 5.46
CA PHE A 717 15.31 33.38 6.09
C PHE A 717 16.41 33.42 7.16
N SER A 718 16.58 32.34 7.94
CA SER A 718 17.66 32.22 8.94
C SER A 718 19.06 32.22 8.32
N ALA A 719 19.19 31.75 7.07
CA ALA A 719 20.40 31.84 6.25
C ALA A 719 20.58 33.22 5.57
N GLY A 720 19.74 34.22 5.89
CA GLY A 720 19.84 35.58 5.38
C GLY A 720 19.36 35.78 3.94
N TYR A 721 18.64 34.82 3.34
CA TYR A 721 18.09 35.00 1.99
C TYR A 721 16.93 36.01 2.01
N SER A 722 17.01 37.03 1.15
CA SER A 722 15.90 37.97 0.92
C SER A 722 14.66 37.25 0.39
N SER A 723 13.46 37.82 0.59
CA SER A 723 12.20 37.25 0.08
C SER A 723 12.23 36.90 -1.41
N ALA A 724 12.99 37.63 -2.24
CA ALA A 724 13.14 37.34 -3.66
C ALA A 724 14.04 36.11 -3.93
N GLN A 725 15.06 35.86 -3.10
CA GLN A 725 15.86 34.63 -3.14
C GLN A 725 15.09 33.45 -2.55
N ALA A 726 14.44 33.65 -1.39
CA ALA A 726 13.64 32.63 -0.72
C ALA A 726 12.51 32.11 -1.63
N ARG A 727 11.81 32.98 -2.37
CA ARG A 727 10.81 32.56 -3.37
C ARG A 727 11.38 31.59 -4.41
N ARG A 728 12.58 31.84 -4.93
CA ARG A 728 13.22 30.95 -5.92
C ARG A 728 13.67 29.64 -5.29
N LEU A 729 14.33 29.71 -4.12
CA LEU A 729 14.89 28.56 -3.42
C LEU A 729 13.81 27.63 -2.85
N MET A 730 12.63 28.15 -2.47
CA MET A 730 11.47 27.31 -2.12
C MET A 730 11.03 26.40 -3.29
N GLN A 731 11.19 26.86 -4.54
CA GLN A 731 10.80 26.13 -5.75
C GLN A 731 11.93 25.29 -6.38
N GLN A 732 13.10 25.22 -5.75
CA GLN A 732 14.23 24.38 -6.18
C GLN A 732 14.44 23.27 -5.16
N ASP A 733 14.70 22.04 -5.60
CA ASP A 733 15.02 20.94 -4.69
C ASP A 733 16.39 21.17 -4.02
N LEU A 734 16.46 21.06 -2.69
CA LEU A 734 17.68 21.27 -1.91
C LEU A 734 18.17 20.00 -1.20
N ARG A 735 17.26 19.09 -0.84
CA ARG A 735 17.47 17.90 0.00
C ARG A 735 16.59 16.72 -0.43
N GLY A 736 16.06 16.73 -1.65
CA GLY A 736 15.12 15.72 -2.12
C GLY A 736 13.71 15.93 -1.57
N GLU A 737 13.37 17.11 -1.04
CA GLU A 737 12.05 17.42 -0.45
C GLU A 737 10.93 17.63 -1.48
N LEU A 738 11.26 17.87 -2.75
CA LEU A 738 10.29 18.09 -3.82
C LEU A 738 10.65 17.40 -5.13
N SER A 739 9.62 16.96 -5.85
CA SER A 739 9.67 16.37 -7.19
C SER A 739 9.19 17.42 -8.19
N GLY A 740 10.06 18.36 -8.54
CA GLY A 740 9.75 19.32 -9.60
C GLY A 740 9.43 18.60 -10.91
N ARG A 741 8.59 19.20 -11.77
CA ARG A 741 8.60 18.80 -13.20
C ARG A 741 10.05 18.95 -13.67
N ARG A 742 10.62 17.90 -14.29
CA ARG A 742 11.93 18.01 -14.94
C ARG A 742 11.90 19.21 -15.89
N GLN A 743 12.84 20.13 -15.72
CA GLN A 743 13.20 21.02 -16.82
C GLN A 743 14.05 20.18 -17.76
N GLU A 744 13.56 20.05 -19.00
CA GLU A 744 14.30 19.48 -20.13
C GLU A 744 15.37 20.46 -20.63
#